data_AF-A0A5N6WDZ0-F1
#
_entry.id   AF-A0A5N6WDZ0-F1
#
_cell.length_a   1.000
_cell.length_b   1.000
_cell.length_c   1.000
_cell.angle_alpha   90.00
_cell.angle_beta   90.00
_cell.angle_gamma   90.00
#
_symmetry.space_group_name_H-M   'P 1'
#
loop_
_entity.id
_entity.type
_entity.pdbx_description
1 polymer ?
#
loop_
_entity_poly.entity_id
_entity_poly.type
_entity_poly.pdbx_seq_one_letter_code
_entity_poly.pdbx_strand_id
1 'polypeptide(L)'
;MDWRAERAALDEYIEQLGMQPSYVPRPGEVVLWAPEYQGELAWNHETKRVEVYAPDQNEWLGTPAWRAGIVGQTPEEDTVLQDLVITAPKKWGVNYSGFRVETFPDPQSYDKSYSLHYKYVHLLCIKPFNAYELFLQGISPEELHPSIGYAMTIMSSFSLLDKYHFKGTWPNAAIYCRGIFIGAELLVVGDAVRLKPALPSSSDEAHKAVEDVMVIDEIRLELVNCVNDPMSDQLAERYQVRVAGKVYTNAPQRAGAGTHGTSQPLPMKHEEVIDVFQSIGMGGYGSWYRVWKGATVEVSQNMIIGRCYEPDAMNLLFGSCSLGQDLSGVIKAREYSRKVDERIPEGKDWFWGDFRTQTLAIDTLNGQDVGYYSDARDIKMWRANLRILDGTADSADLRMAKLPGNVGRPSTKARSNFSEIGKLSRLVSTGLGAADVSNPVSSEEWPNLPDEEDTSESDEVFTLAMNQLPGGTDESEEVGCNSLVYSSIDHPLTSHKNTIATMGLDGVPQAQAVTVSLKDLINGTVSFETLTEAFGPSSLGIIVVKDLDPEFQRLRTQVLSNASYLAALPNDELESLTSPSAKYLVGWSCGKETLRSGHFDTLKGSYYVNCAFYQDPSLQGAPADNFPDLSEYTAPNIWPPADRLPTFRPALEELCRLVIDTAALVARACDRYATENIEGYKSGYLEHVVRTSLTTKARLLHYFPAEAGMGERDGEGEGEGDDDWCATHLDHGCLTGLTSAMFVDEVASPPGQGGKLVELGASPDPKAGLYIQSRTGEVVKVNIPRDCLAFQTGEALQLITRGKFRAVPHFVKGAKPSAGKRIARNTLAVFTQPNLEEEVESGKSFAEFAREVVARTY
;
A
#
# COMPACT_ATOMS: atom_id res chain seq x y z
N MET A 1 -14.33 -15.87 -17.03
CA MET A 1 -13.61 -16.59 -15.97
C MET A 1 -12.83 -15.61 -15.12
N ASP A 2 -12.04 -14.71 -15.72
CA ASP A 2 -11.29 -13.65 -14.98
C ASP A 2 -12.14 -12.84 -14.00
N TRP A 3 -13.31 -12.33 -14.40
CA TRP A 3 -14.19 -11.58 -13.47
C TRP A 3 -14.70 -12.41 -12.26
N ARG A 4 -14.63 -13.73 -12.31
CA ARG A 4 -15.07 -14.63 -11.22
C ARG A 4 -13.88 -15.21 -10.44
N ALA A 5 -12.74 -15.45 -11.09
CA ALA A 5 -11.54 -16.03 -10.49
C ALA A 5 -10.56 -14.98 -9.96
N GLU A 6 -10.44 -13.84 -10.66
CA GLU A 6 -9.45 -12.78 -10.37
C GLU A 6 -10.07 -11.58 -9.65
N ARG A 7 -11.40 -11.54 -9.49
CA ARG A 7 -12.08 -10.41 -8.85
C ARG A 7 -11.64 -10.18 -7.41
N ALA A 8 -11.44 -11.25 -6.63
CA ALA A 8 -10.91 -11.12 -5.27
C ALA A 8 -9.50 -10.49 -5.26
N ALA A 9 -8.62 -10.95 -6.15
CA ALA A 9 -7.27 -10.39 -6.27
C ALA A 9 -7.27 -8.95 -6.81
N LEU A 10 -8.21 -8.61 -7.70
CA LEU A 10 -8.39 -7.25 -8.20
C LEU A 10 -8.95 -6.31 -7.14
N ASP A 11 -9.92 -6.77 -6.34
CA ASP A 11 -10.44 -6.04 -5.18
C ASP A 11 -9.31 -5.76 -4.18
N GLU A 12 -8.54 -6.79 -3.81
CA GLU A 12 -7.36 -6.66 -2.93
C GLU A 12 -6.33 -5.68 -3.50
N TYR A 13 -6.01 -5.79 -4.79
CA TYR A 13 -5.09 -4.88 -5.46
C TYR A 13 -5.56 -3.42 -5.42
N ILE A 14 -6.84 -3.15 -5.72
CA ILE A 14 -7.40 -1.79 -5.68
C ILE A 14 -7.37 -1.23 -4.24
N GLU A 15 -7.67 -2.05 -3.23
CA GLU A 15 -7.57 -1.64 -1.83
C GLU A 15 -6.12 -1.34 -1.42
N GLN A 16 -5.15 -2.16 -1.85
CA GLN A 16 -3.73 -1.92 -1.62
C GLN A 16 -3.25 -0.60 -2.23
N LEU A 17 -3.75 -0.23 -3.42
CA LEU A 17 -3.41 1.06 -4.06
C LEU A 17 -3.77 2.26 -3.20
N GLY A 18 -4.83 2.20 -2.39
CA GLY A 18 -5.22 3.27 -1.48
C GLY A 18 -4.26 3.46 -0.30
N MET A 19 -3.41 2.47 -0.02
CA MET A 19 -2.40 2.52 1.04
C MET A 19 -1.00 2.86 0.52
N GLN A 20 -0.79 2.81 -0.80
CA GLN A 20 0.50 3.08 -1.43
C GLN A 20 0.72 4.57 -1.68
N PRO A 21 1.94 5.09 -1.51
CA PRO A 21 2.26 6.46 -1.89
C PRO A 21 2.01 6.69 -3.40
N SER A 22 1.48 7.87 -3.73
CA SER A 22 0.98 8.15 -5.08
C SER A 22 2.08 8.19 -6.17
N TYR A 23 3.34 8.44 -5.78
CA TYR A 23 4.51 8.46 -6.66
C TYR A 23 4.99 7.07 -7.11
N VAL A 24 4.50 5.99 -6.49
CA VAL A 24 4.93 4.63 -6.81
C VAL A 24 4.32 4.19 -8.15
N PRO A 25 5.12 3.74 -9.13
CA PRO A 25 4.60 3.23 -10.39
C PRO A 25 3.74 1.97 -10.23
N ARG A 26 2.60 1.91 -10.93
CA ARG A 26 1.65 0.79 -10.87
C ARG A 26 1.81 -0.15 -12.08
N PRO A 27 1.48 -1.45 -11.96
CA PRO A 27 1.44 -2.37 -13.10
C PRO A 27 0.62 -1.83 -14.29
N GLY A 28 1.16 -1.97 -15.49
CA GLY A 28 0.57 -1.48 -16.73
C GLY A 28 0.78 0.01 -16.99
N GLU A 29 1.47 0.74 -16.11
CA GLU A 29 1.85 2.12 -16.36
C GLU A 29 3.04 2.23 -17.32
N VAL A 30 3.07 3.34 -18.06
CA VAL A 30 4.20 3.71 -18.89
C VAL A 30 5.08 4.68 -18.10
N VAL A 31 6.37 4.36 -18.03
CA VAL A 31 7.36 5.15 -17.31
C VAL A 31 8.52 5.54 -18.21
N LEU A 32 9.17 6.66 -17.89
CA LEU A 32 10.49 6.96 -18.39
C LEU A 32 11.49 6.21 -17.52
N TRP A 33 12.37 5.41 -18.11
CA TRP A 33 13.32 4.60 -17.35
C TRP A 33 14.68 4.50 -18.03
N ALA A 34 15.70 4.22 -17.25
CA ALA A 34 17.04 3.89 -17.73
C ALA A 34 17.39 2.48 -17.25
N PRO A 35 18.00 1.62 -18.09
CA PRO A 35 18.38 0.27 -17.67
C PRO A 35 19.33 0.25 -16.47
N GLU A 36 20.15 1.28 -16.30
CA GLU A 36 21.06 1.43 -15.17
C GLU A 36 21.61 2.85 -15.10
N TYR A 37 21.61 3.44 -13.90
CA TYR A 37 22.53 4.50 -13.52
C TYR A 37 22.64 4.57 -11.99
N GLN A 38 23.71 5.20 -11.51
CA GLN A 38 23.94 5.49 -10.09
C GLN A 38 24.44 6.92 -9.96
N GLY A 39 23.97 7.65 -8.96
CA GLY A 39 24.27 9.07 -8.76
C GLY A 39 23.03 9.95 -8.86
N GLU A 40 23.24 11.26 -8.71
CA GLU A 40 22.18 12.25 -8.63
C GLU A 40 21.88 12.82 -10.03
N LEU A 41 20.61 12.98 -10.38
CA LEU A 41 20.26 13.73 -11.59
C LEU A 41 20.39 15.23 -11.31
N ALA A 42 21.23 15.91 -12.09
CA ALA A 42 21.46 17.34 -11.96
C ALA A 42 21.53 18.01 -13.34
N TRP A 43 21.23 19.31 -13.36
CA TRP A 43 21.37 20.10 -14.58
C TRP A 43 22.84 20.44 -14.82
N ASN A 44 23.38 19.95 -15.94
CA ASN A 44 24.71 20.31 -16.39
C ASN A 44 24.64 21.60 -17.23
N HIS A 45 25.18 22.69 -16.70
CA HIS A 45 25.17 24.01 -17.37
C HIS A 45 26.05 24.06 -18.63
N GLU A 46 27.04 23.17 -18.77
CA GLU A 46 27.93 23.13 -19.93
C GLU A 46 27.25 22.45 -21.11
N THR A 47 26.65 21.28 -20.89
CA THR A 47 25.96 20.51 -21.93
C THR A 47 24.50 20.92 -22.12
N LYS A 48 23.94 21.69 -21.18
CA LYS A 48 22.52 22.10 -21.10
C LYS A 48 21.58 20.89 -21.13
N ARG A 49 21.93 19.86 -20.36
CA ARG A 49 21.20 18.59 -20.25
C ARG A 49 21.06 18.19 -18.78
N VAL A 50 20.05 17.38 -18.49
CA VAL A 50 20.00 16.65 -17.22
C VAL A 50 20.91 15.44 -17.34
N GLU A 51 21.90 15.37 -16.45
CA GLU A 51 22.95 14.34 -16.45
C GLU A 51 23.11 13.76 -15.06
N VAL A 52 23.73 12.58 -15.00
CA VAL A 52 24.08 11.94 -13.74
C VAL A 52 25.37 12.58 -13.22
N TYR A 53 25.31 13.08 -12.00
CA TYR A 53 26.45 13.59 -11.26
C TYR A 53 26.81 12.62 -10.14
N ALA A 54 28.09 12.27 -10.04
CA ALA A 54 28.64 11.43 -8.99
C ALA A 54 29.30 12.32 -7.93
N PRO A 55 28.66 12.59 -6.78
CA PRO A 55 29.17 13.56 -5.80
C PRO A 55 30.46 13.08 -5.11
N ASP A 56 30.61 11.76 -4.95
CA ASP A 56 31.77 11.07 -4.40
C ASP A 56 33.03 11.24 -5.28
N GLN A 57 32.84 11.22 -6.59
CA GLN A 57 33.91 11.36 -7.60
C GLN A 57 34.04 12.79 -8.12
N ASN A 58 33.07 13.65 -7.82
CA ASN A 58 32.96 15.02 -8.33
C ASN A 58 33.07 15.07 -9.87
N GLU A 59 32.36 14.15 -10.54
CA GLU A 59 32.39 13.95 -11.99
C GLU A 59 30.98 13.82 -12.58
N TRP A 60 30.80 14.28 -13.82
CA TRP A 60 29.59 14.05 -14.62
C TRP A 60 29.70 12.72 -15.37
N LEU A 61 28.76 11.81 -15.13
CA LEU A 61 28.70 10.50 -15.79
C LEU A 61 27.88 10.52 -17.10
N GLY A 62 27.39 11.69 -17.50
CA GLY A 62 26.62 11.91 -18.72
C GLY A 62 25.12 11.63 -18.57
N THR A 63 24.40 11.65 -19.69
CA THR A 63 22.94 11.46 -19.73
C THR A 63 22.58 9.99 -19.54
N PRO A 64 21.60 9.65 -18.67
CA PRO A 64 21.07 8.29 -18.60
C PRO A 64 20.58 7.80 -19.96
N ALA A 65 20.70 6.49 -20.20
CA ALA A 65 20.19 5.85 -21.41
C ALA A 65 18.65 5.71 -21.35
N TRP A 66 17.95 6.85 -21.37
CA TRP A 66 16.51 6.95 -21.22
C TRP A 66 15.75 6.21 -22.32
N ARG A 67 14.71 5.50 -21.90
CA ARG A 67 13.75 4.76 -22.71
C ARG A 67 12.36 4.98 -22.11
N ALA A 68 11.31 4.80 -22.89
CA ALA A 68 10.00 4.50 -22.32
C ALA A 68 9.86 2.99 -22.08
N GLY A 69 9.09 2.62 -21.05
CA GLY A 69 8.82 1.22 -20.74
C GLY A 69 7.53 1.00 -19.96
N ILE A 70 7.08 -0.25 -19.92
CA ILE A 70 5.86 -0.69 -19.22
C ILE A 70 6.27 -1.35 -17.93
N VAL A 71 5.64 -0.95 -16.83
CA VAL A 71 5.77 -1.65 -15.55
C VAL A 71 5.02 -2.98 -15.64
N GLY A 72 5.75 -4.08 -15.75
CA GLY A 72 5.17 -5.43 -15.78
C GLY A 72 4.99 -6.03 -14.38
N GLN A 73 5.87 -5.67 -13.45
CA GLN A 73 5.85 -6.13 -12.06
C GLN A 73 6.40 -5.04 -11.13
N THR A 74 5.72 -4.84 -10.00
CA THR A 74 6.17 -4.00 -8.88
C THR A 74 6.99 -4.82 -7.89
N PRO A 75 7.87 -4.18 -7.11
CA PRO A 75 8.65 -4.90 -6.11
C PRO A 75 7.75 -5.54 -5.04
N GLU A 76 8.20 -6.67 -4.50
CA GLU A 76 7.60 -7.31 -3.30
C GLU A 76 8.11 -6.63 -2.02
N GLU A 77 9.32 -6.06 -2.07
CA GLU A 77 9.87 -5.22 -1.02
C GLU A 77 9.35 -3.79 -1.16
N ASP A 78 8.95 -3.17 -0.06
CA ASP A 78 8.38 -1.82 -0.08
C ASP A 78 9.37 -0.78 -0.61
N THR A 79 8.86 0.16 -1.41
CA THR A 79 9.61 1.34 -1.83
C THR A 79 9.44 2.47 -0.83
N VAL A 80 10.53 3.11 -0.44
CA VAL A 80 10.52 4.30 0.41
C VAL A 80 10.74 5.56 -0.42
N LEU A 81 10.37 6.72 0.12
CA LEU A 81 10.47 8.00 -0.59
C LEU A 81 11.88 8.30 -1.10
N GLN A 82 12.91 7.92 -0.34
CA GLN A 82 14.31 8.12 -0.70
C GLN A 82 14.71 7.40 -2.01
N ASP A 83 14.06 6.27 -2.32
CA ASP A 83 14.35 5.47 -3.51
C ASP A 83 14.16 6.24 -4.84
N LEU A 84 13.46 7.39 -4.83
CA LEU A 84 13.31 8.27 -5.99
C LEU A 84 14.64 8.86 -6.50
N VAL A 85 15.58 9.09 -5.58
CA VAL A 85 16.85 9.78 -5.84
C VAL A 85 18.08 8.95 -5.45
N ILE A 86 17.96 8.05 -4.47
CA ILE A 86 19.03 7.14 -4.05
C ILE A 86 18.38 5.83 -3.64
N THR A 87 18.86 4.71 -4.18
CA THR A 87 18.35 3.39 -3.79
C THR A 87 18.70 3.12 -2.33
N ALA A 88 17.70 3.04 -1.46
CA ALA A 88 17.87 2.64 -0.08
C ALA A 88 18.35 1.17 -0.01
N PRO A 89 19.09 0.76 1.04
CA PRO A 89 19.53 -0.62 1.19
C PRO A 89 18.36 -1.59 1.04
N LYS A 90 18.49 -2.55 0.11
CA LYS A 90 17.45 -3.55 -0.18
C LYS A 90 17.82 -4.90 0.42
N LYS A 91 16.83 -5.56 1.03
CA LYS A 91 17.00 -6.91 1.60
C LYS A 91 17.16 -7.95 0.51
N TRP A 92 16.43 -7.78 -0.59
CA TRP A 92 16.44 -8.73 -1.70
C TRP A 92 17.11 -8.15 -2.94
N GLY A 93 17.55 -9.06 -3.82
CA GLY A 93 18.02 -8.67 -5.15
C GLY A 93 16.96 -7.89 -5.93
N VAL A 94 17.40 -7.11 -6.90
CA VAL A 94 16.54 -6.19 -7.70
C VAL A 94 15.34 -6.89 -8.36
N ASN A 95 15.38 -8.21 -8.53
CA ASN A 95 14.26 -8.99 -9.04
C ASN A 95 13.07 -9.12 -8.07
N TYR A 96 13.28 -8.84 -6.78
CA TYR A 96 12.23 -8.76 -5.75
C TYR A 96 12.09 -7.34 -5.17
N SER A 97 13.18 -6.56 -5.15
CA SER A 97 13.23 -5.20 -4.59
C SER A 97 13.16 -4.07 -5.62
N GLY A 98 13.06 -4.42 -6.90
CA GLY A 98 12.93 -3.49 -8.02
C GLY A 98 11.73 -3.81 -8.91
N PHE A 99 11.49 -2.93 -9.88
CA PHE A 99 10.42 -3.02 -10.85
C PHE A 99 10.90 -3.77 -12.07
N ARG A 100 10.09 -4.70 -12.58
CA ARG A 100 10.32 -5.27 -13.92
C ARG A 100 9.74 -4.30 -14.95
N VAL A 101 10.62 -3.66 -15.73
CA VAL A 101 10.22 -2.72 -16.78
C VAL A 101 10.58 -3.30 -18.14
N GLU A 102 9.61 -3.40 -19.05
CA GLU A 102 9.79 -3.81 -20.45
C GLU A 102 9.90 -2.58 -21.35
N THR A 103 10.86 -2.55 -22.28
CA THR A 103 10.98 -1.41 -23.22
C THR A 103 9.72 -1.32 -24.08
N PHE A 104 9.15 -0.12 -24.19
CA PHE A 104 7.88 0.07 -24.91
C PHE A 104 8.06 -0.17 -26.41
N PRO A 105 7.32 -1.13 -27.02
CA PRO A 105 7.39 -1.38 -28.45
C PRO A 105 6.59 -0.34 -29.25
N ASP A 106 6.77 -0.34 -30.57
CA ASP A 106 5.97 0.48 -31.46
C ASP A 106 4.51 -0.01 -31.43
N PRO A 107 3.53 0.79 -30.97
CA PRO A 107 2.14 0.38 -30.93
C PRO A 107 1.54 0.14 -32.33
N GLN A 108 2.14 0.69 -33.39
CA GLN A 108 1.63 0.64 -34.76
C GLN A 108 2.33 -0.42 -35.63
N SER A 109 3.47 -0.94 -35.17
CA SER A 109 4.18 -2.01 -35.87
C SER A 109 3.69 -3.39 -35.42
N TYR A 110 3.78 -4.38 -36.32
CA TYR A 110 3.70 -5.79 -35.94
C TYR A 110 4.97 -6.30 -35.25
N ASP A 111 6.10 -5.59 -35.39
CA ASP A 111 7.32 -5.92 -34.68
C ASP A 111 7.25 -5.39 -33.24
N LYS A 112 7.06 -6.31 -32.28
CA LYS A 112 7.05 -6.03 -30.84
C LYS A 112 8.34 -6.46 -30.14
N SER A 113 9.46 -6.60 -30.87
CA SER A 113 10.73 -7.09 -30.32
C SER A 113 11.25 -6.28 -29.11
N TYR A 114 10.94 -4.99 -29.01
CA TYR A 114 11.30 -4.18 -27.85
C TYR A 114 10.69 -4.66 -26.53
N SER A 115 9.52 -5.31 -26.53
CA SER A 115 8.93 -5.91 -25.31
C SER A 115 9.82 -6.98 -24.69
N LEU A 116 10.68 -7.63 -25.50
CA LEU A 116 11.65 -8.61 -25.01
C LEU A 116 12.81 -7.96 -24.23
N HIS A 117 13.02 -6.66 -24.42
CA HIS A 117 14.06 -5.90 -23.72
C HIS A 117 13.54 -5.40 -22.38
N TYR A 118 13.51 -6.31 -21.39
CA TYR A 118 13.15 -6.00 -20.01
C TYR A 118 14.35 -6.02 -19.08
N LYS A 119 14.25 -5.29 -17.97
CA LYS A 119 15.19 -5.39 -16.85
C LYS A 119 14.47 -5.09 -15.54
N TYR A 120 14.99 -5.67 -14.46
CA TYR A 120 14.61 -5.28 -13.11
C TYR A 120 15.46 -4.10 -12.68
N VAL A 121 14.82 -3.00 -12.27
CA VAL A 121 15.49 -1.75 -11.88
C VAL A 121 14.90 -1.19 -10.59
N HIS A 122 15.73 -0.52 -9.80
CA HIS A 122 15.25 0.22 -8.62
C HIS A 122 14.48 1.48 -9.02
N LEU A 123 13.67 2.01 -8.10
CA LEU A 123 12.85 3.21 -8.34
C LEU A 123 13.67 4.41 -8.81
N LEU A 124 14.94 4.51 -8.38
CA LEU A 124 15.88 5.54 -8.83
C LEU A 124 15.91 5.64 -10.35
N CYS A 125 15.94 4.50 -11.05
CA CYS A 125 16.04 4.42 -12.50
C CYS A 125 14.72 4.73 -13.23
N ILE A 126 13.64 5.04 -12.50
CA ILE A 126 12.30 5.27 -13.03
C ILE A 126 11.86 6.70 -12.74
N LYS A 127 11.23 7.33 -13.73
CA LYS A 127 10.61 8.65 -13.65
C LYS A 127 9.22 8.62 -14.31
N PRO A 128 8.27 9.44 -13.84
CA PRO A 128 6.93 9.49 -14.41
C PRO A 128 6.99 9.92 -15.87
N PHE A 129 6.36 9.15 -16.77
CA PHE A 129 6.42 9.45 -18.21
C PHE A 129 5.73 10.76 -18.55
N ASN A 130 4.71 11.19 -17.79
CA ASN A 130 4.09 12.51 -17.96
C ASN A 130 5.11 13.67 -17.92
N ALA A 131 6.20 13.50 -17.16
CA ALA A 131 7.27 14.47 -17.03
C ALA A 131 8.47 14.22 -17.96
N TYR A 132 8.32 13.41 -19.02
CA TYR A 132 9.42 13.03 -19.91
C TYR A 132 10.21 14.23 -20.45
N GLU A 133 9.51 15.32 -20.80
CA GLU A 133 10.13 16.53 -21.34
C GLU A 133 11.16 17.11 -20.37
N LEU A 134 10.93 17.05 -19.05
CA LEU A 134 11.83 17.60 -18.04
C LEU A 134 13.16 16.83 -17.96
N PHE A 135 13.12 15.51 -18.11
CA PHE A 135 14.31 14.65 -18.01
C PHE A 135 15.08 14.54 -19.33
N LEU A 136 14.45 14.87 -20.45
CA LEU A 136 15.02 14.79 -21.79
C LEU A 136 15.47 16.16 -22.35
N GLN A 137 15.44 17.21 -21.52
CA GLN A 137 15.83 18.56 -21.91
C GLN A 137 17.24 18.59 -22.52
N GLY A 138 17.36 19.26 -23.68
CA GLY A 138 18.63 19.45 -24.38
C GLY A 138 19.12 18.24 -25.21
N ILE A 139 18.37 17.14 -25.22
CA ILE A 139 18.65 15.97 -26.08
C ILE A 139 17.94 16.15 -27.42
N SER A 140 18.64 15.94 -28.53
CA SER A 140 18.02 16.03 -29.86
C SER A 140 17.07 14.83 -30.09
N PRO A 141 15.95 15.00 -30.81
CA PRO A 141 15.03 13.90 -31.10
C PRO A 141 15.70 12.70 -31.78
N GLU A 142 16.75 12.93 -32.57
CA GLU A 142 17.52 11.89 -33.26
C GLU A 142 18.40 11.06 -32.30
N GLU A 143 18.75 11.61 -31.14
CA GLU A 143 19.48 10.92 -30.07
C GLU A 143 18.56 10.12 -29.13
N LEU A 144 17.25 10.38 -29.15
CA LEU A 144 16.29 9.71 -28.26
C LEU A 144 16.05 8.26 -28.68
N HIS A 145 15.89 7.38 -27.69
CA HIS A 145 15.48 6.00 -27.97
C HIS A 145 14.07 5.98 -28.58
N PRO A 146 13.82 5.20 -29.66
CA PRO A 146 12.51 5.20 -30.37
C PRO A 146 11.30 4.93 -29.48
N SER A 147 11.49 4.14 -28.41
CA SER A 147 10.42 3.83 -27.45
C SER A 147 9.77 5.06 -26.81
N ILE A 148 10.48 6.19 -26.70
CA ILE A 148 9.92 7.44 -26.20
C ILE A 148 8.84 7.97 -27.15
N GLY A 149 9.10 7.98 -28.47
CA GLY A 149 8.11 8.34 -29.48
C GLY A 149 6.93 7.37 -29.49
N TYR A 150 7.20 6.07 -29.38
CA TYR A 150 6.15 5.05 -29.28
C TYR A 150 5.23 5.26 -28.08
N ALA A 151 5.79 5.58 -26.91
CA ALA A 151 5.00 5.87 -25.72
C ALA A 151 4.21 7.17 -25.86
N MET A 152 4.76 8.20 -26.52
CA MET A 152 4.00 9.40 -26.85
C MET A 152 2.81 9.11 -27.77
N THR A 153 2.92 8.14 -28.68
CA THR A 153 1.81 7.74 -29.56
C THR A 153 0.56 7.34 -28.77
N ILE A 154 0.69 6.74 -27.58
CA ILE A 154 -0.48 6.23 -26.83
C ILE A 154 -1.07 7.25 -25.83
N MET A 155 -0.52 8.47 -25.74
CA MET A 155 -0.87 9.40 -24.66
C MET A 155 -2.32 9.94 -24.71
N SER A 156 -2.96 9.90 -25.87
CA SER A 156 -4.40 10.16 -26.04
C SER A 156 -5.19 8.85 -26.16
N SER A 157 -4.94 7.90 -25.25
CA SER A 157 -5.72 6.67 -25.13
C SER A 157 -6.25 6.45 -23.71
N PHE A 158 -7.35 5.72 -23.58
CA PHE A 158 -7.85 5.31 -22.27
C PHE A 158 -8.51 3.93 -22.27
N SER A 159 -8.56 3.28 -21.10
CA SER A 159 -9.32 2.05 -20.87
C SER A 159 -9.83 1.98 -19.43
N LEU A 160 -10.98 1.33 -19.23
CA LEU A 160 -11.67 1.27 -17.94
C LEU A 160 -11.40 -0.05 -17.20
N LEU A 161 -11.08 0.06 -15.91
CA LEU A 161 -10.78 -1.04 -15.02
C LEU A 161 -11.95 -1.30 -14.04
N ASP A 162 -12.23 -2.59 -13.82
CA ASP A 162 -13.26 -3.09 -12.91
C ASP A 162 -14.65 -2.44 -13.10
N LYS A 163 -15.33 -2.85 -14.17
CA LYS A 163 -16.71 -2.42 -14.48
C LYS A 163 -17.68 -3.17 -13.56
N TYR A 164 -18.21 -2.51 -12.52
CA TYR A 164 -18.90 -3.20 -11.43
C TYR A 164 -20.40 -2.90 -11.30
N HIS A 165 -20.89 -1.82 -11.90
CA HIS A 165 -22.30 -1.43 -11.81
C HIS A 165 -22.81 -0.81 -13.11
N PHE A 166 -24.05 -1.14 -13.50
CA PHE A 166 -24.75 -0.57 -14.65
C PHE A 166 -26.06 0.04 -14.17
N LYS A 167 -26.30 1.31 -14.52
CA LYS A 167 -27.50 2.06 -14.11
C LYS A 167 -27.93 3.00 -15.22
N GLY A 168 -29.23 3.14 -15.45
CA GLY A 168 -29.73 4.03 -16.50
C GLY A 168 -31.23 4.22 -16.48
N THR A 169 -31.69 5.25 -17.16
CA THR A 169 -33.10 5.42 -17.55
C THR A 169 -33.12 5.58 -19.06
N TRP A 170 -33.78 4.64 -19.75
CA TRP A 170 -33.84 4.62 -21.20
C TRP A 170 -34.19 6.01 -21.79
N PRO A 171 -33.48 6.49 -22.82
CA PRO A 171 -32.46 5.78 -23.60
C PRO A 171 -31.03 5.96 -23.09
N ASN A 172 -30.80 6.44 -21.86
CA ASN A 172 -29.44 6.69 -21.36
C ASN A 172 -29.05 5.72 -20.26
N ALA A 173 -27.78 5.35 -20.20
CA ALA A 173 -27.22 4.51 -19.15
C ALA A 173 -25.78 4.90 -18.82
N ALA A 174 -25.27 4.34 -17.73
CA ALA A 174 -23.90 4.49 -17.30
C ALA A 174 -23.35 3.17 -16.75
N ILE A 175 -22.09 2.91 -17.05
CA ILE A 175 -21.28 1.83 -16.46
C ILE A 175 -20.30 2.47 -15.49
N TYR A 176 -20.33 2.04 -14.24
CA TYR A 176 -19.44 2.52 -13.18
C TYR A 176 -18.21 1.63 -13.09
N CYS A 177 -17.06 2.28 -12.89
CA CYS A 177 -15.74 1.66 -12.89
C CYS A 177 -14.99 2.08 -11.64
N ARG A 178 -14.10 1.22 -11.12
CA ARG A 178 -13.21 1.60 -10.00
C ARG A 178 -11.90 2.23 -10.46
N GLY A 179 -11.51 2.06 -11.73
CA GLY A 179 -10.32 2.70 -12.27
C GLY A 179 -10.37 3.00 -13.76
N ILE A 180 -9.42 3.81 -14.21
CA ILE A 180 -9.20 4.21 -15.60
C ILE A 180 -7.71 4.40 -15.86
N PHE A 181 -7.21 3.80 -16.94
CA PHE A 181 -5.92 4.18 -17.50
C PHE A 181 -6.11 5.37 -18.43
N ILE A 182 -5.30 6.42 -18.28
CA ILE A 182 -5.25 7.57 -19.19
C ILE A 182 -3.79 7.74 -19.64
N GLY A 183 -3.53 7.45 -20.92
CA GLY A 183 -2.18 7.48 -21.48
C GLY A 183 -1.22 6.60 -20.68
N ALA A 184 -0.34 7.25 -19.92
CA ALA A 184 0.72 6.60 -19.14
C ALA A 184 0.25 6.04 -17.78
N GLU A 185 -0.76 6.62 -17.13
CA GLU A 185 -1.05 6.37 -15.70
C GLU A 185 -2.39 5.65 -15.47
N LEU A 186 -2.45 4.85 -14.39
CA LEU A 186 -3.66 4.28 -13.81
C LEU A 186 -4.21 5.19 -12.71
N LEU A 187 -5.47 5.57 -12.82
CA LEU A 187 -6.20 6.33 -11.81
C LEU A 187 -7.32 5.46 -11.23
N VAL A 188 -7.49 5.50 -9.91
CA VAL A 188 -8.58 4.79 -9.21
C VAL A 188 -9.40 5.74 -8.34
N VAL A 189 -10.60 5.30 -7.95
CA VAL A 189 -11.41 6.03 -6.96
C VAL A 189 -10.60 6.20 -5.67
N GLY A 190 -10.57 7.41 -5.13
CA GLY A 190 -9.74 7.83 -4.00
C GLY A 190 -8.45 8.56 -4.39
N ASP A 191 -7.95 8.40 -5.63
CA ASP A 191 -6.73 9.12 -6.06
C ASP A 191 -6.96 10.63 -6.12
N ALA A 192 -5.95 11.39 -5.72
CA ALA A 192 -5.84 12.82 -5.97
C ALA A 192 -5.21 13.06 -7.35
N VAL A 193 -5.86 13.84 -8.21
CA VAL A 193 -5.43 14.11 -9.59
C VAL A 193 -5.41 15.60 -9.91
N ARG A 194 -4.43 16.02 -10.71
CA ARG A 194 -4.23 17.42 -11.08
C ARG A 194 -5.06 17.77 -12.31
N LEU A 195 -5.72 18.93 -12.29
CA LEU A 195 -6.59 19.38 -13.38
C LEU A 195 -5.95 20.47 -14.25
N LYS A 196 -6.15 20.37 -15.57
CA LYS A 196 -5.76 21.40 -16.54
C LYS A 196 -6.44 22.73 -16.18
N PRO A 197 -5.71 23.86 -16.19
CA PRO A 197 -6.30 25.18 -15.93
C PRO A 197 -7.27 25.57 -17.06
N ALA A 198 -8.38 26.22 -16.71
CA ALA A 198 -9.33 26.75 -17.70
C ALA A 198 -8.69 27.90 -18.51
N LEU A 199 -8.59 27.72 -19.84
CA LEU A 199 -8.13 28.73 -20.79
C LEU A 199 -9.19 29.85 -20.93
N PRO A 200 -8.83 31.15 -20.84
CA PRO A 200 -9.70 32.22 -21.34
C PRO A 200 -9.66 32.27 -22.87
N SER A 201 -10.78 32.64 -23.47
CA SER A 201 -11.00 32.83 -24.92
C SER A 201 -10.28 34.05 -25.53
N SER A 202 -9.17 34.52 -24.94
CA SER A 202 -8.43 35.68 -25.45
C SER A 202 -6.93 35.42 -25.42
N SER A 203 -6.31 35.59 -26.59
CA SER A 203 -4.95 35.26 -26.95
C SER A 203 -3.92 36.27 -26.42
N ASP A 204 -3.78 36.41 -25.11
CA ASP A 204 -2.60 37.07 -24.53
C ASP A 204 -2.31 36.58 -23.10
N GLU A 205 -1.08 36.11 -22.93
CA GLU A 205 -0.31 35.90 -21.69
C GLU A 205 -0.56 34.65 -20.80
N ALA A 206 0.54 33.88 -20.68
CA ALA A 206 0.97 32.97 -19.61
C ALA A 206 0.06 31.77 -19.26
N HIS A 207 0.62 30.57 -19.35
CA HIS A 207 0.07 29.36 -18.73
C HIS A 207 -0.36 29.66 -17.30
N LYS A 208 -1.67 29.67 -17.03
CA LYS A 208 -2.16 29.71 -15.65
C LYS A 208 -1.54 28.54 -14.90
N ALA A 209 -1.04 28.79 -13.70
CA ALA A 209 -0.51 27.73 -12.86
C ALA A 209 -1.56 26.62 -12.68
N VAL A 210 -1.09 25.37 -12.66
CA VAL A 210 -1.93 24.25 -12.23
C VAL A 210 -2.16 24.42 -10.73
N GLU A 211 -3.40 24.67 -10.34
CA GLU A 211 -3.75 25.02 -8.96
C GLU A 211 -4.84 24.11 -8.40
N ASP A 212 -5.56 23.38 -9.26
CA ASP A 212 -6.72 22.59 -8.88
C ASP A 212 -6.38 21.10 -8.85
N VAL A 213 -6.73 20.44 -7.75
CA VAL A 213 -6.61 19.00 -7.53
C VAL A 213 -7.97 18.43 -7.21
N MET A 214 -8.37 17.36 -7.89
CA MET A 214 -9.60 16.60 -7.64
C MET A 214 -9.27 15.33 -6.88
N VAL A 215 -10.03 15.00 -5.84
CA VAL A 215 -10.08 13.64 -5.29
C VAL A 215 -11.22 12.90 -5.96
N ILE A 216 -10.92 11.77 -6.62
CA ILE A 216 -11.88 11.03 -7.44
C ILE A 216 -12.87 10.29 -6.53
N ASP A 217 -14.16 10.60 -6.66
CA ASP A 217 -15.23 9.88 -5.98
C ASP A 217 -15.86 8.81 -6.90
N GLU A 218 -15.86 9.05 -8.22
CA GLU A 218 -16.56 8.20 -9.18
C GLU A 218 -15.92 8.27 -10.57
N ILE A 219 -15.87 7.12 -11.25
CA ILE A 219 -15.50 7.00 -12.67
C ILE A 219 -16.63 6.25 -13.37
N ARG A 220 -17.15 6.81 -14.46
CA ARG A 220 -18.20 6.16 -15.25
C ARG A 220 -18.06 6.38 -16.74
N LEU A 221 -18.58 5.42 -17.51
CA LEU A 221 -18.83 5.52 -18.95
C LEU A 221 -20.32 5.72 -19.18
N GLU A 222 -20.69 6.86 -19.73
CA GLU A 222 -22.05 7.18 -20.13
C GLU A 222 -22.34 6.67 -21.55
N LEU A 223 -23.46 5.99 -21.67
CA LEU A 223 -24.08 5.55 -22.92
C LEU A 223 -25.26 6.47 -23.19
N VAL A 224 -25.11 7.34 -24.19
CA VAL A 224 -26.12 8.34 -24.56
C VAL A 224 -26.85 7.84 -25.80
N ASN A 225 -28.19 7.81 -25.72
CA ASN A 225 -29.06 7.24 -26.73
C ASN A 225 -28.69 5.79 -27.09
N CYS A 226 -28.90 4.89 -26.13
CA CYS A 226 -28.74 3.45 -26.31
C CYS A 226 -29.54 2.95 -27.52
N VAL A 227 -28.91 2.06 -28.29
CA VAL A 227 -29.50 1.44 -29.47
C VAL A 227 -30.33 0.24 -29.04
N ASN A 228 -31.57 0.14 -29.52
CA ASN A 228 -32.48 -0.95 -29.17
C ASN A 228 -32.44 -2.13 -30.13
N ASP A 229 -31.64 -2.04 -31.20
CA ASP A 229 -31.41 -3.12 -32.16
C ASP A 229 -30.34 -4.08 -31.63
N PRO A 230 -30.68 -5.34 -31.29
CA PRO A 230 -29.72 -6.33 -30.82
C PRO A 230 -28.65 -6.71 -31.86
N MET A 231 -28.89 -6.41 -33.14
CA MET A 231 -27.96 -6.65 -34.25
C MET A 231 -27.05 -5.46 -34.54
N SER A 232 -27.19 -4.36 -33.79
CA SER A 232 -26.31 -3.21 -33.90
C SER A 232 -24.92 -3.53 -33.36
N ASP A 233 -23.89 -3.13 -34.10
CA ASP A 233 -22.49 -3.19 -33.67
C ASP A 233 -22.19 -2.21 -32.51
N GLN A 234 -23.12 -1.30 -32.21
CA GLN A 234 -23.01 -0.27 -31.16
C GLN A 234 -24.11 -0.39 -30.12
N LEU A 235 -23.74 -0.22 -28.84
CA LEU A 235 -24.66 -0.18 -27.71
C LEU A 235 -25.36 1.18 -27.54
N ALA A 236 -24.76 2.26 -28.03
CA ALA A 236 -25.29 3.62 -27.95
C ALA A 236 -24.78 4.49 -29.10
N GLU A 237 -25.50 5.56 -29.41
CA GLU A 237 -25.06 6.54 -30.42
C GLU A 237 -23.79 7.28 -29.98
N ARG A 238 -23.63 7.52 -28.68
CA ARG A 238 -22.48 8.25 -28.14
C ARG A 238 -22.03 7.71 -26.79
N TYR A 239 -20.71 7.67 -26.61
CA TYR A 239 -20.04 7.26 -25.38
C TYR A 239 -19.23 8.41 -24.79
N GLN A 240 -19.29 8.60 -23.48
CA GLN A 240 -18.53 9.64 -22.78
C GLN A 240 -18.00 9.14 -21.46
N VAL A 241 -16.73 9.42 -21.16
CA VAL A 241 -16.17 9.15 -19.84
C VAL A 241 -16.38 10.37 -18.95
N ARG A 242 -16.83 10.12 -17.72
CA ARG A 242 -16.95 11.13 -16.67
C ARG A 242 -16.17 10.68 -15.45
N VAL A 243 -15.32 11.58 -14.97
CA VAL A 243 -14.65 11.45 -13.68
C VAL A 243 -15.25 12.52 -12.78
N ALA A 244 -15.85 12.10 -11.68
CA ALA A 244 -16.50 12.98 -10.73
C ALA A 244 -15.77 12.95 -9.40
N GLY A 245 -15.67 14.11 -8.76
CA GLY A 245 -14.96 14.24 -7.49
C GLY A 245 -15.02 15.64 -6.92
N LYS A 246 -14.51 15.80 -5.70
CA LYS A 246 -14.40 17.11 -5.06
C LYS A 246 -13.10 17.79 -5.45
N VAL A 247 -13.18 19.07 -5.78
CA VAL A 247 -12.03 19.87 -6.24
C VAL A 247 -11.54 20.80 -5.13
N TYR A 248 -10.22 20.83 -4.98
CA TYR A 248 -9.48 21.62 -4.02
C TYR A 248 -8.46 22.47 -4.75
N THR A 249 -8.16 23.65 -4.24
CA THR A 249 -7.25 24.59 -4.89
C THR A 249 -6.29 25.24 -3.91
N ASN A 250 -5.07 25.55 -4.36
CA ASN A 250 -4.11 26.37 -3.62
C ASN A 250 -4.29 27.87 -3.88
N ALA A 251 -5.22 28.25 -4.77
CA ALA A 251 -5.50 29.64 -5.11
C ALA A 251 -6.79 30.13 -4.41
N PRO A 252 -6.70 30.97 -3.36
CA PRO A 252 -7.87 31.43 -2.60
C PRO A 252 -8.92 32.13 -3.48
N GLN A 253 -8.48 32.80 -4.55
CA GLN A 253 -9.35 33.53 -5.47
C GLN A 253 -10.28 32.59 -6.26
N ARG A 254 -9.83 31.35 -6.54
CA ARG A 254 -10.61 30.34 -7.26
C ARG A 254 -11.67 29.68 -6.39
N ALA A 255 -11.45 29.63 -5.08
CA ALA A 255 -12.42 29.06 -4.14
C ALA A 255 -13.76 29.82 -4.10
N GLY A 256 -13.77 31.09 -4.52
CA GLY A 256 -14.97 31.92 -4.66
C GLY A 256 -15.75 31.75 -5.97
N ALA A 257 -15.26 30.97 -6.93
CA ALA A 257 -15.93 30.74 -8.21
C ALA A 257 -17.36 30.22 -7.98
N GLY A 258 -18.37 30.92 -8.51
CA GLY A 258 -19.79 30.61 -8.31
C GLY A 258 -20.51 31.38 -7.21
N THR A 259 -19.86 32.36 -6.56
CA THR A 259 -20.51 33.21 -5.54
C THR A 259 -20.37 34.70 -5.87
N HIS A 260 -21.49 35.44 -5.92
CA HIS A 260 -21.50 36.91 -5.98
C HIS A 260 -21.18 37.57 -4.62
N GLY A 261 -20.47 36.88 -3.73
CA GLY A 261 -20.26 37.29 -2.34
C GLY A 261 -18.84 37.81 -2.07
N THR A 262 -18.72 38.89 -1.30
CA THR A 262 -17.48 39.59 -0.96
C THR A 262 -16.68 38.97 0.20
N SER A 263 -17.00 37.77 0.67
CA SER A 263 -16.29 37.13 1.79
C SER A 263 -15.10 36.34 1.27
N GLN A 264 -13.90 36.58 1.81
CA GLN A 264 -12.73 35.76 1.51
C GLN A 264 -12.98 34.31 1.97
N PRO A 265 -12.69 33.30 1.13
CA PRO A 265 -12.85 31.91 1.50
C PRO A 265 -11.83 31.53 2.57
N LEU A 266 -12.27 30.80 3.59
CA LEU A 266 -11.41 30.30 4.65
C LEU A 266 -10.63 29.07 4.16
N PRO A 267 -9.33 28.95 4.48
CA PRO A 267 -8.56 27.75 4.18
C PRO A 267 -9.08 26.57 4.99
N MET A 268 -8.93 25.38 4.43
CA MET A 268 -9.20 24.12 5.12
C MET A 268 -8.25 23.96 6.31
N LYS A 269 -8.76 23.38 7.39
CA LYS A 269 -7.94 22.99 8.53
C LYS A 269 -7.03 21.84 8.14
N HIS A 270 -5.89 21.71 8.81
CA HIS A 270 -4.93 20.63 8.56
C HIS A 270 -5.57 19.23 8.66
N GLU A 271 -6.45 19.01 9.66
CA GLU A 271 -7.22 17.77 9.80
C GLU A 271 -8.10 17.48 8.56
N GLU A 272 -8.78 18.50 8.02
CA GLU A 272 -9.60 18.36 6.82
C GLU A 272 -8.77 18.04 5.57
N VAL A 273 -7.53 18.54 5.49
CA VAL A 273 -6.60 18.24 4.39
C VAL A 273 -6.16 16.77 4.47
N ILE A 274 -5.79 16.29 5.65
CA ILE A 274 -5.41 14.88 5.86
C ILE A 274 -6.57 13.95 5.51
N ASP A 275 -7.77 14.23 6.02
CA ASP A 275 -8.94 13.38 5.82
C ASP A 275 -9.36 13.33 4.33
N VAL A 276 -9.20 14.43 3.60
CA VAL A 276 -9.55 14.52 2.18
C VAL A 276 -8.57 13.79 1.29
N PHE A 277 -7.26 14.03 1.46
CA PHE A 277 -6.25 13.45 0.57
C PHE A 277 -5.73 12.10 1.06
N GLN A 278 -6.17 11.65 2.24
CA GLN A 278 -5.71 10.44 2.91
C GLN A 278 -4.18 10.37 3.02
N SER A 279 -3.52 11.53 3.01
CA SER A 279 -2.07 11.69 2.99
C SER A 279 -1.66 12.86 3.88
N ILE A 280 -0.70 12.60 4.77
CA ILE A 280 -0.30 13.56 5.81
C ILE A 280 0.57 14.69 5.24
N GLY A 281 1.25 14.45 4.11
CA GLY A 281 2.18 15.39 3.49
C GLY A 281 1.51 16.53 2.71
N MET A 282 0.23 16.42 2.36
CA MET A 282 -0.41 17.33 1.40
C MET A 282 -0.50 18.80 1.84
N GLY A 283 -0.35 19.08 3.13
CA GLY A 283 -0.19 20.45 3.65
C GLY A 283 1.07 21.17 3.13
N GLY A 284 2.08 20.44 2.64
CA GLY A 284 3.30 21.02 2.06
C GLY A 284 3.11 21.81 0.76
N TYR A 285 1.95 21.68 0.11
CA TYR A 285 1.56 22.55 -1.01
C TYR A 285 1.02 23.92 -0.57
N GLY A 286 0.87 24.15 0.74
CA GLY A 286 0.28 25.36 1.31
C GLY A 286 -1.20 25.19 1.66
N SER A 287 -1.91 26.31 1.77
CA SER A 287 -3.32 26.31 2.17
C SER A 287 -4.22 25.79 1.06
N TRP A 288 -5.05 24.81 1.40
CA TRP A 288 -6.08 24.25 0.52
C TRP A 288 -7.43 24.92 0.74
N TYR A 289 -8.19 25.09 -0.33
CA TYR A 289 -9.53 25.63 -0.32
C TYR A 289 -10.47 24.75 -1.12
N ARG A 290 -11.69 24.54 -0.63
CA ARG A 290 -12.74 23.84 -1.39
C ARG A 290 -13.21 24.72 -2.54
N VAL A 291 -13.19 24.20 -3.76
CA VAL A 291 -13.83 24.85 -4.91
C VAL A 291 -15.32 24.51 -4.90
N TRP A 292 -16.17 25.41 -5.39
CA TRP A 292 -17.63 25.20 -5.51
C TRP A 292 -18.33 24.78 -4.20
N LYS A 293 -17.85 25.29 -3.05
CA LYS A 293 -18.34 24.93 -1.71
C LYS A 293 -18.27 23.42 -1.40
N GLY A 294 -17.39 22.69 -2.06
CA GLY A 294 -17.24 21.24 -1.90
C GLY A 294 -18.28 20.41 -2.65
N ALA A 295 -18.98 21.01 -3.62
CA ALA A 295 -19.81 20.26 -4.55
C ALA A 295 -18.95 19.33 -5.41
N THR A 296 -19.50 18.16 -5.75
CA THR A 296 -18.90 17.26 -6.72
C THR A 296 -18.88 17.93 -8.10
N VAL A 297 -17.72 17.89 -8.73
CA VAL A 297 -17.48 18.40 -10.09
C VAL A 297 -17.25 17.21 -10.99
N GLU A 298 -17.78 17.29 -12.21
CA GLU A 298 -17.54 16.30 -13.24
C GLU A 298 -16.61 16.87 -14.30
N VAL A 299 -15.60 16.10 -14.68
CA VAL A 299 -14.67 16.43 -15.74
C VAL A 299 -14.54 15.27 -16.70
N SER A 300 -14.10 15.56 -17.93
CA SER A 300 -13.68 14.51 -18.86
C SER A 300 -12.23 14.11 -18.62
N GLN A 301 -11.86 12.97 -19.17
CA GLN A 301 -10.48 12.44 -19.11
C GLN A 301 -9.45 13.43 -19.66
N ASN A 302 -9.84 14.30 -20.60
CA ASN A 302 -8.95 15.30 -21.19
C ASN A 302 -8.51 16.39 -20.21
N MET A 303 -9.30 16.64 -19.16
CA MET A 303 -8.97 17.63 -18.12
C MET A 303 -7.93 17.13 -17.11
N ILE A 304 -7.74 15.82 -17.00
CA ILE A 304 -6.81 15.24 -16.02
C ILE A 304 -5.40 15.25 -16.59
N ILE A 305 -4.45 15.77 -15.83
CA ILE A 305 -3.02 15.78 -16.18
C ILE A 305 -2.38 14.46 -15.77
N GLY A 306 -2.55 14.08 -14.50
CA GLY A 306 -2.00 12.88 -13.87
C GLY A 306 -2.23 12.90 -12.36
N ARG A 307 -1.71 11.89 -11.65
CA ARG A 307 -1.76 11.85 -10.17
C ARG A 307 -1.07 13.06 -9.54
N CYS A 308 -1.56 13.48 -8.38
CA CYS A 308 -0.95 14.50 -7.54
C CYS A 308 -0.04 13.82 -6.52
N TYR A 309 1.28 14.02 -6.63
CA TYR A 309 2.22 13.43 -5.68
C TYR A 309 2.28 14.17 -4.36
N GLU A 310 2.82 13.52 -3.33
CA GLU A 310 3.13 14.16 -2.06
C GLU A 310 4.20 15.25 -2.30
N PRO A 311 4.17 16.39 -1.55
CA PRO A 311 5.11 17.49 -1.74
C PRO A 311 6.58 17.08 -1.70
N ASP A 312 6.95 16.16 -0.81
CA ASP A 312 8.33 15.71 -0.67
C ASP A 312 8.78 14.91 -1.92
N ALA A 313 7.88 14.11 -2.49
CA ALA A 313 8.14 13.42 -3.75
C ALA A 313 8.30 14.40 -4.91
N MET A 314 7.47 15.46 -4.96
CA MET A 314 7.63 16.53 -5.95
C MET A 314 8.96 17.26 -5.82
N ASN A 315 9.39 17.57 -4.59
CA ASN A 315 10.68 18.21 -4.37
C ASN A 315 11.85 17.31 -4.78
N LEU A 316 11.77 16.00 -4.49
CA LEU A 316 12.82 15.05 -4.89
C LEU A 316 12.87 14.85 -6.41
N LEU A 317 11.72 14.78 -7.07
CA LEU A 317 11.65 14.54 -8.52
C LEU A 317 11.93 15.78 -9.35
N PHE A 318 11.46 16.95 -8.91
CA PHE A 318 11.39 18.17 -9.71
C PHE A 318 12.08 19.38 -9.08
N GLY A 319 12.56 19.26 -7.83
CA GLY A 319 13.12 20.40 -7.08
C GLY A 319 12.09 21.47 -6.73
N SER A 320 10.79 21.17 -6.83
CA SER A 320 9.70 22.14 -6.69
C SER A 320 8.36 21.46 -6.40
N CYS A 321 7.58 22.05 -5.49
CA CYS A 321 6.17 21.70 -5.26
C CYS A 321 5.19 22.31 -6.29
N SER A 322 5.66 22.76 -7.46
CA SER A 322 4.74 23.27 -8.50
C SER A 322 3.94 22.12 -9.12
N LEU A 323 2.61 22.18 -9.03
CA LEU A 323 1.72 21.14 -9.56
C LEU A 323 1.73 21.05 -11.09
N GLY A 324 2.29 22.04 -11.79
CA GLY A 324 2.23 22.15 -13.26
C GLY A 324 3.49 21.77 -14.02
N GLN A 325 4.50 21.18 -13.36
CA GLN A 325 5.82 20.91 -13.95
C GLN A 325 5.77 20.08 -15.24
N ASP A 326 4.83 19.13 -15.33
CA ASP A 326 4.67 18.20 -16.44
C ASP A 326 3.53 18.57 -17.42
N LEU A 327 2.80 19.68 -17.17
CA LEU A 327 1.64 20.07 -18.00
C LEU A 327 2.02 20.23 -19.48
N SER A 328 3.13 20.90 -19.77
CA SER A 328 3.63 21.08 -21.14
C SER A 328 3.87 19.73 -21.83
N GLY A 329 4.56 18.82 -21.16
CA GLY A 329 4.86 17.48 -21.67
C GLY A 329 3.59 16.70 -21.97
N VAL A 330 2.62 16.69 -21.05
CA VAL A 330 1.34 15.99 -21.24
C VAL A 330 0.57 16.56 -22.43
N ILE A 331 0.47 17.88 -22.58
CA ILE A 331 -0.23 18.51 -23.72
C ILE A 331 0.45 18.12 -25.03
N LYS A 332 1.78 18.30 -25.13
CA LYS A 332 2.56 17.98 -26.34
C LYS A 332 2.45 16.52 -26.72
N ALA A 333 2.53 15.60 -25.76
CA ALA A 333 2.43 14.18 -26.05
C ALA A 333 1.02 13.77 -26.49
N ARG A 334 -0.04 14.36 -25.92
CA ARG A 334 -1.43 14.16 -26.39
C ARG A 334 -1.67 14.75 -27.79
N GLU A 335 -1.11 15.91 -28.09
CA GLU A 335 -1.13 16.48 -29.45
C GLU A 335 -0.37 15.63 -30.45
N TYR A 336 0.77 15.06 -30.06
CA TYR A 336 1.52 14.11 -30.87
C TYR A 336 0.71 12.83 -31.12
N SER A 337 0.16 12.23 -30.07
CA SER A 337 -0.72 11.05 -30.13
C SER A 337 -1.87 11.26 -31.12
N ARG A 338 -2.59 12.38 -31.03
CA ARG A 338 -3.69 12.74 -31.95
C ARG A 338 -3.29 12.83 -33.43
N LYS A 339 -2.02 13.09 -33.73
CA LYS A 339 -1.51 13.20 -35.09
C LYS A 339 -0.96 11.89 -35.63
N VAL A 340 -0.50 11.00 -34.75
CA VAL A 340 0.36 9.86 -35.12
C VAL A 340 -0.29 8.52 -34.81
N ASP A 341 -1.20 8.43 -33.85
CA ASP A 341 -1.85 7.18 -33.49
C ASP A 341 -2.97 6.84 -34.48
N GLU A 342 -2.68 5.97 -35.45
CA GLU A 342 -3.63 5.52 -36.48
C GLU A 342 -4.86 4.79 -35.91
N ARG A 343 -4.83 4.39 -34.64
CA ARG A 343 -5.96 3.76 -33.95
C ARG A 343 -7.01 4.79 -33.51
N ILE A 344 -6.65 6.08 -33.44
CA ILE A 344 -7.61 7.15 -33.14
C ILE A 344 -8.48 7.37 -34.40
N PRO A 345 -9.82 7.21 -34.30
CA PRO A 345 -10.71 7.38 -35.43
C PRO A 345 -10.77 8.82 -35.94
N GLU A 346 -11.05 9.00 -37.23
CA GLU A 346 -11.15 10.33 -37.84
C GLU A 346 -12.16 11.22 -37.10
N GLY A 347 -11.77 12.47 -36.81
CA GLY A 347 -12.60 13.43 -36.08
C GLY A 347 -12.70 13.19 -34.57
N LYS A 348 -11.91 12.27 -34.01
CA LYS A 348 -11.84 11.99 -32.57
C LYS A 348 -10.48 12.38 -32.00
N ASP A 349 -10.49 12.66 -30.71
CA ASP A 349 -9.30 13.09 -29.97
C ASP A 349 -8.66 11.96 -29.15
N TRP A 350 -9.37 10.85 -28.94
CA TRP A 350 -8.98 9.77 -28.04
C TRP A 350 -9.20 8.39 -28.64
N PHE A 351 -8.25 7.48 -28.40
CA PHE A 351 -8.42 6.05 -28.62
C PHE A 351 -9.01 5.39 -27.37
N TRP A 352 -10.16 4.74 -27.50
CA TRP A 352 -10.78 3.97 -26.43
C TRP A 352 -10.47 2.48 -26.62
N GLY A 353 -9.74 1.90 -25.68
CA GLY A 353 -9.55 0.46 -25.59
C GLY A 353 -10.45 -0.18 -24.53
N ASP A 354 -10.91 -1.40 -24.80
CA ASP A 354 -11.69 -2.22 -23.87
C ASP A 354 -10.89 -2.61 -22.63
N PHE A 355 -9.58 -2.81 -22.81
CA PHE A 355 -8.62 -3.21 -21.77
C PHE A 355 -7.24 -2.58 -22.01
N ARG A 356 -6.42 -2.52 -20.94
CA ARG A 356 -5.12 -1.84 -20.95
C ARG A 356 -4.17 -2.33 -22.04
N THR A 357 -4.05 -3.65 -22.23
CA THR A 357 -3.12 -4.21 -23.23
C THR A 357 -3.48 -3.81 -24.67
N GLN A 358 -4.75 -3.49 -24.95
CA GLN A 358 -5.17 -2.93 -26.23
C GLN A 358 -4.72 -1.47 -26.41
N THR A 359 -4.85 -0.64 -25.37
CA THR A 359 -4.35 0.75 -25.40
C THR A 359 -2.83 0.81 -25.58
N LEU A 360 -2.11 -0.15 -24.99
CA LEU A 360 -0.67 -0.30 -25.17
C LEU A 360 -0.27 -0.94 -26.51
N ALA A 361 -1.20 -1.61 -27.21
CA ALA A 361 -0.95 -2.41 -28.42
C ALA A 361 0.25 -3.36 -28.28
N ILE A 362 0.21 -4.19 -27.24
CA ILE A 362 1.23 -5.19 -26.94
C ILE A 362 0.69 -6.61 -27.10
N ASP A 363 1.56 -7.50 -27.55
CA ASP A 363 1.24 -8.92 -27.76
C ASP A 363 1.59 -9.75 -26.53
N THR A 364 2.62 -9.33 -25.79
CA THR A 364 3.08 -10.00 -24.56
C THR A 364 3.26 -9.01 -23.42
N LEU A 365 3.13 -9.51 -22.19
CA LEU A 365 3.54 -8.84 -20.97
C LEU A 365 4.05 -9.90 -19.97
N ASN A 366 5.17 -9.64 -19.32
CA ASN A 366 5.85 -10.62 -18.47
C ASN A 366 6.19 -11.93 -19.20
N GLY A 367 6.47 -11.84 -20.50
CA GLY A 367 6.77 -12.99 -21.36
C GLY A 367 5.58 -13.93 -21.63
N GLN A 368 4.36 -13.49 -21.33
CA GLN A 368 3.13 -14.23 -21.62
C GLN A 368 2.31 -13.49 -22.67
N ASP A 369 1.65 -14.24 -23.56
CA ASP A 369 0.73 -13.67 -24.54
C ASP A 369 -0.50 -13.06 -23.84
N VAL A 370 -0.85 -11.84 -24.21
CA VAL A 370 -1.93 -11.06 -23.60
C VAL A 370 -2.95 -10.58 -24.63
N GLY A 371 -4.13 -10.18 -24.13
CA GLY A 371 -5.20 -9.66 -24.97
C GLY A 371 -5.66 -10.69 -26.01
N TYR A 372 -5.70 -10.27 -27.28
CA TYR A 372 -6.16 -11.09 -28.40
C TYR A 372 -5.24 -12.25 -28.75
N TYR A 373 -3.98 -12.22 -28.32
CA TYR A 373 -2.99 -13.25 -28.64
C TYR A 373 -2.94 -14.39 -27.63
N SER A 374 -3.66 -14.26 -26.51
CA SER A 374 -3.67 -15.27 -25.46
C SER A 374 -4.64 -16.41 -25.78
N ASP A 375 -4.12 -17.59 -26.11
CA ASP A 375 -4.92 -18.82 -26.30
C ASP A 375 -5.70 -19.24 -25.05
N ALA A 376 -5.30 -18.73 -23.87
CA ALA A 376 -6.00 -18.95 -22.61
C ALA A 376 -7.34 -18.20 -22.53
N ARG A 377 -7.59 -17.20 -23.40
CA ARG A 377 -8.79 -16.35 -23.41
C ARG A 377 -9.79 -16.68 -24.52
N ASP A 378 -9.92 -17.97 -24.85
CA ASP A 378 -10.97 -18.48 -25.75
C ASP A 378 -12.37 -18.33 -25.09
N ILE A 379 -13.19 -17.43 -25.63
CA ILE A 379 -14.53 -17.09 -25.10
C ILE A 379 -15.46 -18.32 -25.11
N LYS A 380 -15.40 -19.15 -26.16
CA LYS A 380 -16.25 -20.36 -26.27
C LYS A 380 -15.84 -21.35 -25.17
N MET A 381 -14.54 -21.56 -24.98
CA MET A 381 -13.98 -22.37 -23.90
C MET A 381 -14.37 -21.85 -22.50
N TRP A 382 -14.39 -20.52 -22.29
CA TRP A 382 -14.73 -19.93 -21.01
C TRP A 382 -16.21 -20.00 -20.68
N ARG A 383 -17.09 -19.78 -21.66
CA ARG A 383 -18.54 -19.97 -21.49
C ARG A 383 -18.84 -21.41 -21.10
N ALA A 384 -18.20 -22.36 -21.76
CA ALA A 384 -18.29 -23.77 -21.43
C ALA A 384 -17.81 -24.07 -20.00
N ASN A 385 -16.63 -23.58 -19.60
CA ASN A 385 -16.11 -23.75 -18.24
C ASN A 385 -17.03 -23.12 -17.16
N LEU A 386 -17.62 -21.95 -17.42
CA LEU A 386 -18.58 -21.34 -16.49
C LEU A 386 -19.85 -22.17 -16.33
N ARG A 387 -20.42 -22.69 -17.43
CA ARG A 387 -21.57 -23.59 -17.38
C ARG A 387 -21.26 -24.88 -16.63
N ILE A 388 -20.02 -25.39 -16.72
CA ILE A 388 -19.57 -26.56 -15.95
C ILE A 388 -19.55 -26.22 -14.45
N LEU A 389 -18.95 -25.08 -14.07
CA LEU A 389 -18.91 -24.62 -12.69
C LEU A 389 -20.31 -24.36 -12.11
N ASP A 390 -21.23 -23.87 -12.93
CA ASP A 390 -22.61 -23.58 -12.53
C ASP A 390 -23.52 -24.83 -12.57
N GLY A 391 -22.99 -25.99 -12.99
CA GLY A 391 -23.74 -27.25 -13.07
C GLY A 391 -24.80 -27.27 -14.18
N THR A 392 -24.70 -26.35 -15.15
CA THR A 392 -25.64 -26.22 -16.28
C THR A 392 -25.05 -26.65 -17.61
N ALA A 393 -23.85 -27.25 -17.62
CA ALA A 393 -23.15 -27.64 -18.83
C ALA A 393 -23.82 -28.81 -19.56
N ASP A 394 -23.84 -28.73 -20.88
CA ASP A 394 -24.20 -29.84 -21.75
C ASP A 394 -22.96 -30.60 -22.29
N SER A 395 -23.21 -31.62 -23.11
CA SER A 395 -22.15 -32.43 -23.71
C SER A 395 -21.24 -31.65 -24.68
N ALA A 396 -21.73 -30.55 -25.26
CA ALA A 396 -20.92 -29.68 -26.13
C ALA A 396 -20.03 -28.76 -25.29
N ASP A 397 -20.53 -28.22 -24.18
CA ASP A 397 -19.76 -27.45 -23.22
C ASP A 397 -18.60 -28.30 -22.66
N LEU A 398 -18.84 -29.56 -22.29
CA LEU A 398 -17.78 -30.46 -21.80
C LEU A 398 -16.65 -30.69 -22.82
N ARG A 399 -16.96 -30.68 -24.12
CA ARG A 399 -15.95 -30.78 -25.19
C ARG A 399 -15.21 -29.45 -25.39
N MET A 400 -15.93 -28.34 -25.35
CA MET A 400 -15.38 -26.99 -25.57
C MET A 400 -14.53 -26.47 -24.40
N ALA A 401 -14.75 -26.97 -23.18
CA ALA A 401 -14.05 -26.54 -21.98
C ALA A 401 -12.54 -26.89 -21.95
N LYS A 402 -12.05 -27.75 -22.85
CA LYS A 402 -10.63 -28.16 -23.00
C LYS A 402 -9.96 -28.51 -21.66
N LEU A 403 -10.62 -29.34 -20.84
CA LEU A 403 -10.17 -29.72 -19.49
C LEU A 403 -8.81 -30.48 -19.51
N PRO A 404 -7.94 -30.29 -18.50
CA PRO A 404 -6.61 -30.90 -18.46
C PRO A 404 -6.75 -32.42 -18.28
N GLY A 405 -6.53 -33.16 -19.36
CA GLY A 405 -6.76 -34.60 -19.46
C GLY A 405 -7.13 -35.06 -20.87
N ASN A 406 -7.71 -34.17 -21.68
CA ASN A 406 -8.14 -34.47 -23.06
C ASN A 406 -7.26 -33.85 -24.16
N VAL A 407 -6.23 -33.05 -23.81
CA VAL A 407 -5.37 -32.41 -24.81
C VAL A 407 -4.25 -33.38 -25.21
N GLY A 408 -4.55 -34.28 -26.14
CA GLY A 408 -3.52 -34.84 -27.01
C GLY A 408 -2.79 -33.72 -27.74
N ARG A 409 -1.47 -33.88 -27.89
CA ARG A 409 -0.54 -32.91 -28.49
C ARG A 409 -1.12 -32.28 -29.79
N PRO A 410 -1.38 -30.96 -29.86
CA PRO A 410 -1.92 -30.35 -31.07
C PRO A 410 -0.86 -30.32 -32.18
N SER A 411 -1.24 -30.82 -33.35
CA SER A 411 -0.51 -30.71 -34.61
C SER A 411 -0.89 -29.42 -35.35
N THR A 412 0.12 -28.66 -35.74
CA THR A 412 0.21 -27.80 -36.94
C THR A 412 -0.91 -26.77 -37.23
N LYS A 413 -0.69 -25.52 -36.80
CA LYS A 413 -1.04 -24.32 -37.59
C LYS A 413 0.18 -23.39 -37.70
N ALA A 414 0.20 -22.57 -38.75
CA ALA A 414 1.39 -21.98 -39.35
C ALA A 414 2.22 -21.09 -38.40
N ARG A 415 3.54 -21.30 -38.48
CA ARG A 415 4.61 -20.65 -37.71
C ARG A 415 4.61 -19.13 -37.85
N SER A 416 4.62 -18.42 -36.72
CA SER A 416 5.56 -17.32 -36.52
C SER A 416 6.81 -17.89 -35.83
N ASN A 417 7.99 -17.48 -36.26
CA ASN A 417 9.25 -18.01 -35.73
C ASN A 417 9.54 -17.40 -34.34
N PHE A 418 9.12 -18.05 -33.27
CA PHE A 418 9.84 -17.95 -32.00
C PHE A 418 9.78 -19.27 -31.23
N SER A 419 10.94 -19.65 -30.70
CA SER A 419 11.24 -20.96 -30.14
C SER A 419 10.54 -21.22 -28.80
N GLU A 420 10.06 -22.46 -28.68
CA GLU A 420 9.57 -23.11 -27.46
C GLU A 420 10.40 -22.80 -26.21
N ILE A 421 9.77 -22.18 -25.20
CA ILE A 421 10.00 -22.49 -23.78
C ILE A 421 8.63 -22.46 -23.10
N GLY A 422 8.13 -23.65 -22.75
CA GLY A 422 6.80 -23.83 -22.18
C GLY A 422 6.70 -23.57 -20.68
N LYS A 423 5.46 -23.34 -20.25
CA LYS A 423 4.81 -23.94 -19.07
C LYS A 423 3.31 -23.61 -19.15
N LEU A 424 2.47 -24.66 -19.23
CA LEU A 424 1.02 -24.56 -19.14
C LEU A 424 0.59 -24.06 -17.76
N SER A 425 -0.43 -23.21 -17.77
CA SER A 425 -0.94 -22.47 -16.62
C SER A 425 -1.47 -23.37 -15.50
N ARG A 426 -1.06 -23.04 -14.25
CA ARG A 426 -1.41 -23.72 -12.99
C ARG A 426 -2.85 -23.45 -12.53
N LEU A 427 -3.57 -22.57 -13.22
CA LEU A 427 -4.87 -22.00 -12.83
C LEU A 427 -6.07 -22.96 -12.91
N VAL A 428 -5.97 -24.06 -13.67
CA VAL A 428 -7.08 -25.03 -13.79
C VAL A 428 -7.00 -26.15 -12.74
N SER A 429 -5.81 -26.43 -12.22
CA SER A 429 -5.58 -27.54 -11.27
C SER A 429 -6.09 -27.23 -9.85
N THR A 430 -6.04 -25.97 -9.42
CA THR A 430 -6.49 -25.53 -8.10
C THR A 430 -8.01 -25.48 -7.95
N GLY A 431 -8.76 -25.31 -9.05
CA GLY A 431 -10.22 -25.32 -9.03
C GLY A 431 -10.86 -26.71 -8.98
N LEU A 432 -10.10 -27.79 -9.25
CA LEU A 432 -10.63 -29.15 -9.42
C LEU A 432 -10.12 -30.18 -8.39
N GLY A 433 -9.34 -29.76 -7.38
CA GLY A 433 -9.05 -30.60 -6.21
C GLY A 433 -8.30 -31.92 -6.50
N ALA A 434 -7.30 -31.93 -7.38
CA ALA A 434 -6.50 -33.13 -7.65
C ALA A 434 -5.23 -33.18 -6.77
N ALA A 435 -5.13 -34.22 -5.95
CA ALA A 435 -3.97 -34.52 -5.11
C ALA A 435 -2.79 -35.09 -5.92
N ASP A 436 -1.59 -34.83 -5.39
CA ASP A 436 -0.28 -35.25 -5.86
C ASP A 436 -0.13 -36.79 -5.91
N VAL A 437 0.18 -37.37 -7.07
CA VAL A 437 0.68 -38.76 -7.14
C VAL A 437 1.66 -38.94 -8.31
N SER A 438 2.88 -39.33 -7.96
CA SER A 438 4.00 -39.66 -8.84
C SER A 438 3.89 -41.08 -9.45
N ASN A 439 3.96 -41.19 -10.79
CA ASN A 439 4.49 -42.26 -11.70
C ASN A 439 4.17 -43.78 -11.41
N PRO A 440 4.38 -44.76 -12.34
CA PRO A 440 4.85 -44.73 -13.74
C PRO A 440 4.06 -45.63 -14.77
N VAL A 441 4.34 -45.42 -16.07
CA VAL A 441 4.33 -46.39 -17.22
C VAL A 441 3.06 -47.23 -17.52
N SER A 442 2.47 -47.05 -18.72
CA SER A 442 2.38 -48.10 -19.77
C SER A 442 1.64 -47.59 -21.00
N SER A 443 2.20 -47.93 -22.17
CA SER A 443 1.63 -47.87 -23.51
C SER A 443 0.41 -48.79 -23.66
N GLU A 444 -0.64 -48.33 -24.35
CA GLU A 444 -1.47 -49.15 -25.24
C GLU A 444 -2.38 -48.30 -26.15
N GLU A 445 -2.67 -48.85 -27.31
CA GLU A 445 -3.19 -48.23 -28.53
C GLU A 445 -4.68 -47.83 -28.45
N TRP A 446 -5.03 -46.74 -29.16
CA TRP A 446 -6.42 -46.33 -29.41
C TRP A 446 -6.91 -46.91 -30.75
N PRO A 447 -8.15 -47.42 -30.85
CA PRO A 447 -8.78 -47.65 -32.13
C PRO A 447 -9.51 -46.40 -32.62
N ASN A 448 -9.32 -46.11 -33.91
CA ASN A 448 -9.99 -45.06 -34.69
C ASN A 448 -11.52 -45.11 -34.59
N LEU A 449 -12.15 -43.93 -34.46
CA LEU A 449 -13.56 -43.69 -34.74
C LEU A 449 -13.73 -42.33 -35.46
N PRO A 450 -14.82 -42.16 -36.25
CA PRO A 450 -14.79 -41.52 -37.56
C PRO A 450 -15.09 -40.02 -37.57
N ASP A 451 -14.65 -39.38 -38.65
CA ASP A 451 -15.02 -38.02 -39.07
C ASP A 451 -16.54 -37.86 -39.16
N GLU A 452 -17.13 -36.91 -38.43
CA GLU A 452 -18.46 -36.38 -38.75
C GLU A 452 -18.55 -34.86 -38.53
N GLU A 453 -18.73 -34.20 -39.68
CA GLU A 453 -19.54 -33.01 -39.99
C GLU A 453 -19.51 -31.81 -39.03
N ASP A 454 -18.75 -30.79 -39.45
CA ASP A 454 -18.86 -29.38 -39.08
C ASP A 454 -20.31 -28.88 -39.28
N THR A 455 -21.11 -28.89 -38.21
CA THR A 455 -22.28 -28.02 -38.12
C THR A 455 -21.78 -26.60 -37.84
N SER A 456 -21.59 -25.85 -38.91
CA SER A 456 -21.32 -24.41 -38.89
C SER A 456 -22.52 -23.65 -38.32
N GLU A 457 -22.58 -23.56 -36.99
CA GLU A 457 -23.28 -22.43 -36.36
C GLU A 457 -22.45 -21.18 -36.64
N SER A 458 -23.10 -20.18 -37.25
CA SER A 458 -22.52 -18.90 -37.63
C SER A 458 -21.74 -18.30 -36.48
N ASP A 459 -20.47 -17.96 -36.76
CA ASP A 459 -19.57 -17.21 -35.89
C ASP A 459 -20.15 -15.81 -35.59
N GLU A 460 -21.13 -15.72 -34.69
CA GLU A 460 -21.50 -14.48 -34.03
C GLU A 460 -20.44 -14.18 -32.96
N VAL A 461 -19.33 -13.65 -33.45
CA VAL A 461 -18.23 -13.10 -32.69
C VAL A 461 -18.74 -11.80 -32.05
N PHE A 462 -19.15 -11.85 -30.77
CA PHE A 462 -19.42 -10.67 -29.94
C PHE A 462 -18.16 -9.87 -29.57
N THR A 463 -17.17 -9.82 -30.47
CA THR A 463 -15.96 -9.01 -30.35
C THR A 463 -15.70 -8.37 -31.70
N LEU A 464 -16.00 -7.07 -31.78
CA LEU A 464 -15.78 -6.22 -32.93
C LEU A 464 -14.35 -6.43 -33.47
N ALA A 465 -14.20 -6.66 -34.77
CA ALA A 465 -12.90 -6.64 -35.42
C ALA A 465 -12.17 -5.30 -35.15
N MET A 466 -10.85 -5.23 -35.32
CA MET A 466 -10.05 -4.02 -35.00
C MET A 466 -10.53 -2.75 -35.74
N ASN A 467 -11.24 -2.95 -36.84
CA ASN A 467 -11.89 -1.98 -37.73
C ASN A 467 -13.39 -1.77 -37.45
N GLN A 468 -13.92 -2.40 -36.41
CA GLN A 468 -15.29 -2.29 -35.89
C GLN A 468 -15.33 -1.75 -34.44
N LEU A 469 -14.18 -1.52 -33.81
CA LEU A 469 -14.10 -0.98 -32.43
C LEU A 469 -14.72 0.43 -32.34
N PRO A 470 -15.45 0.76 -31.24
CA PRO A 470 -16.22 2.00 -31.15
C PRO A 470 -15.35 3.25 -31.24
N GLY A 471 -15.83 4.20 -32.04
CA GLY A 471 -15.24 5.51 -32.24
C GLY A 471 -15.01 6.27 -30.93
N GLY A 472 -13.90 7.01 -30.85
CA GLY A 472 -13.50 7.83 -29.70
C GLY A 472 -14.59 8.78 -29.16
N THR A 473 -14.36 9.34 -27.97
CA THR A 473 -15.29 10.30 -27.34
C THR A 473 -15.41 11.58 -28.18
N ASP A 474 -16.63 12.11 -28.36
CA ASP A 474 -16.93 13.34 -29.15
C ASP A 474 -16.38 14.67 -28.57
N GLU A 475 -15.42 14.62 -27.65
CA GLU A 475 -14.87 15.83 -27.05
C GLU A 475 -13.64 16.29 -27.83
N SER A 476 -13.90 17.15 -28.83
CA SER A 476 -12.87 17.93 -29.54
C SER A 476 -12.82 19.35 -28.95
N GLU A 477 -11.62 19.89 -28.74
CA GLU A 477 -11.45 21.33 -28.54
C GLU A 477 -11.62 22.01 -29.91
N GLU A 478 -12.56 22.95 -30.05
CA GLU A 478 -12.55 23.87 -31.20
C GLU A 478 -11.26 24.73 -31.12
N VAL A 479 -10.23 24.35 -31.86
CA VAL A 479 -8.98 25.13 -31.95
C VAL A 479 -8.82 25.68 -33.35
N GLY A 480 -9.00 27.01 -33.46
CA GLY A 480 -8.58 27.79 -34.62
C GLY A 480 -7.07 27.69 -34.78
N CYS A 481 -6.64 27.11 -35.90
CA CYS A 481 -5.26 26.98 -36.31
C CYS A 481 -4.57 28.36 -36.38
N ASN A 482 -3.47 28.55 -35.66
CA ASN A 482 -2.36 29.37 -36.15
C ASN A 482 -1.05 28.97 -35.48
N SER A 483 -0.09 28.60 -36.34
CA SER A 483 1.31 28.36 -36.04
C SER A 483 1.94 29.56 -35.32
N LEU A 484 2.50 29.34 -34.13
CA LEU A 484 3.40 30.30 -33.50
C LEU A 484 4.72 29.62 -33.12
N VAL A 485 5.74 30.02 -33.86
CA VAL A 485 7.16 29.96 -33.49
C VAL A 485 7.34 30.92 -32.30
N TYR A 486 8.05 30.55 -31.21
CA TYR A 486 9.08 31.39 -30.55
C TYR A 486 9.61 30.89 -29.18
N SER A 487 10.91 31.14 -29.02
CA SER A 487 11.79 31.43 -27.85
C SER A 487 11.80 30.58 -26.58
N SER A 488 12.98 29.98 -26.34
CA SER A 488 13.48 29.48 -25.06
C SER A 488 13.44 30.54 -23.96
N ILE A 489 12.87 30.20 -22.80
CA ILE A 489 12.97 30.95 -21.56
C ILE A 489 13.82 30.12 -20.60
N ASP A 490 15.02 30.62 -20.28
CA ASP A 490 15.89 30.07 -19.25
C ASP A 490 15.26 30.34 -17.85
N HIS A 491 14.90 29.28 -17.13
CA HIS A 491 14.68 29.35 -15.69
C HIS A 491 15.95 28.93 -14.95
N PRO A 492 16.64 29.83 -14.24
CA PRO A 492 17.80 29.45 -13.44
C PRO A 492 17.35 28.69 -12.20
N LEU A 493 17.73 27.42 -12.10
CA LEU A 493 17.79 26.69 -10.82
C LEU A 493 18.83 27.41 -9.94
N THR A 494 18.38 28.28 -9.04
CA THR A 494 19.26 28.95 -8.08
C THR A 494 19.73 27.96 -7.03
N SER A 495 21.05 27.75 -7.03
CA SER A 495 21.82 27.12 -5.96
C SER A 495 21.56 27.81 -4.62
N HIS A 496 20.69 27.22 -3.80
CA HIS A 496 20.80 27.34 -2.36
C HIS A 496 21.53 26.11 -1.85
N LYS A 497 22.80 26.30 -1.48
CA LYS A 497 23.55 25.36 -0.65
C LYS A 497 22.84 25.21 0.70
N ASN A 498 21.88 24.30 0.78
CA ASN A 498 21.55 23.64 2.03
C ASN A 498 22.34 22.34 2.04
N THR A 499 23.39 22.32 2.85
CA THR A 499 24.09 21.12 3.24
C THR A 499 23.06 20.21 3.96
N ILE A 500 22.44 19.28 3.24
CA ILE A 500 21.68 18.20 3.87
C ILE A 500 22.72 17.19 4.31
N ALA A 501 22.92 17.11 5.62
CA ALA A 501 23.67 16.05 6.25
C ALA A 501 23.07 14.70 5.81
N THR A 502 23.92 13.81 5.33
CA THR A 502 23.65 12.38 5.21
C THR A 502 23.12 11.86 6.54
N MET A 503 21.80 11.65 6.65
CA MET A 503 21.25 10.91 7.79
C MET A 503 21.28 9.42 7.45
N GLY A 504 22.41 8.79 7.77
CA GLY A 504 22.30 7.49 8.42
C GLY A 504 21.50 7.66 9.71
N LEU A 505 21.04 6.58 10.33
CA LEU A 505 20.36 6.64 11.64
C LEU A 505 21.27 7.10 12.80
N ASP A 506 22.43 7.63 12.47
CA ASP A 506 23.29 8.40 13.35
C ASP A 506 22.66 9.78 13.54
N GLY A 507 22.00 9.96 14.69
CA GLY A 507 21.39 11.23 15.07
C GLY A 507 19.86 11.28 15.03
N VAL A 508 19.14 10.13 14.96
CA VAL A 508 17.70 10.12 15.23
C VAL A 508 17.44 10.78 16.58
N PRO A 509 16.62 11.85 16.65
CA PRO A 509 16.37 12.54 17.89
C PRO A 509 15.67 11.61 18.87
N GLN A 510 16.19 11.57 20.09
CA GLN A 510 15.51 10.92 21.21
C GLN A 510 14.46 11.89 21.72
N ALA A 511 13.19 11.56 21.51
CA ALA A 511 12.09 12.36 22.01
C ALA A 511 11.79 11.99 23.47
N GLN A 512 11.47 13.01 24.27
CA GLN A 512 10.96 12.81 25.61
C GLN A 512 9.43 12.72 25.55
N ALA A 513 8.89 11.55 25.88
CA ALA A 513 7.44 11.39 26.00
C ALA A 513 6.90 12.19 27.20
N VAL A 514 5.67 12.70 27.05
CA VAL A 514 4.95 13.38 28.13
C VAL A 514 4.88 12.46 29.34
N THR A 515 5.34 12.95 30.50
CA THR A 515 5.44 12.15 31.72
C THR A 515 4.53 12.72 32.82
N VAL A 516 3.68 11.88 33.40
CA VAL A 516 2.76 12.21 34.50
C VAL A 516 3.00 11.27 35.69
N SER A 517 2.71 11.73 36.91
CA SER A 517 2.79 10.84 38.08
C SER A 517 1.52 10.00 38.22
N LEU A 518 1.66 8.79 38.78
CA LEU A 518 0.50 7.97 39.17
C LEU A 518 -0.44 8.75 40.10
N LYS A 519 0.11 9.58 41.00
CA LYS A 519 -0.66 10.43 41.91
C LYS A 519 -1.51 11.46 41.17
N ASP A 520 -1.01 12.06 40.09
CA ASP A 520 -1.77 13.02 39.29
C ASP A 520 -2.95 12.36 38.58
N LEU A 521 -2.75 11.12 38.10
CA LEU A 521 -3.83 10.32 37.53
C LEU A 521 -4.87 9.94 38.58
N ILE A 522 -4.44 9.52 39.79
CA ILE A 522 -5.33 9.20 40.92
C ILE A 522 -6.17 10.41 41.33
N ASN A 523 -5.53 11.57 41.46
CA ASN A 523 -6.20 12.81 41.88
C ASN A 523 -7.00 13.49 40.77
N GLY A 524 -6.84 13.04 39.51
CA GLY A 524 -7.48 13.67 38.36
C GLY A 524 -6.95 15.07 38.07
N THR A 525 -5.66 15.33 38.32
CA THR A 525 -5.03 16.65 38.16
C THR A 525 -4.28 16.82 36.84
N VAL A 526 -4.18 15.78 36.01
CA VAL A 526 -3.60 15.88 34.65
C VAL A 526 -4.43 16.86 33.81
N SER A 527 -3.78 17.85 33.20
CA SER A 527 -4.47 18.89 32.42
C SER A 527 -4.90 18.38 31.04
N PHE A 528 -5.87 19.05 30.42
CA PHE A 528 -6.27 18.75 29.03
C PHE A 528 -5.16 19.05 28.02
N GLU A 529 -4.34 20.07 28.28
CA GLU A 529 -3.17 20.39 27.47
C GLU A 529 -2.16 19.24 27.49
N THR A 530 -1.85 18.71 28.68
CA THR A 530 -0.96 17.54 28.85
C THR A 530 -1.49 16.31 28.12
N LEU A 531 -2.81 16.05 28.18
CA LEU A 531 -3.42 14.94 27.44
C LEU A 531 -3.38 15.16 25.92
N THR A 532 -3.54 16.41 25.47
CA THR A 532 -3.46 16.75 24.04
C THR A 532 -2.01 16.65 23.54
N GLU A 533 -1.03 17.05 24.36
CA GLU A 533 0.39 16.90 24.05
C GLU A 533 0.81 15.42 24.00
N ALA A 534 0.21 14.56 24.83
CA ALA A 534 0.50 13.13 24.85
C ALA A 534 -0.23 12.37 23.71
N PHE A 535 -1.53 12.62 23.52
CA PHE A 535 -2.42 11.78 22.70
C PHE A 535 -3.14 12.49 21.55
N GLY A 536 -3.06 13.82 21.51
CA GLY A 536 -3.74 14.63 20.51
C GLY A 536 -3.32 14.33 19.07
N PRO A 537 -3.98 14.94 18.08
CA PRO A 537 -3.79 14.60 16.67
C PRO A 537 -2.38 14.84 16.14
N SER A 538 -1.59 15.69 16.79
CA SER A 538 -0.19 15.99 16.44
C SER A 538 0.83 15.47 17.45
N SER A 539 0.42 14.67 18.44
CA SER A 539 1.32 14.13 19.46
C SER A 539 2.12 12.91 19.00
N LEU A 540 3.01 12.41 19.87
CA LEU A 540 3.66 11.11 19.74
C LEU A 540 2.74 9.92 20.10
N GLY A 541 1.49 10.18 20.49
CA GLY A 541 0.51 9.15 20.86
C GLY A 541 0.91 8.29 22.05
N ILE A 542 1.77 8.79 22.94
CA ILE A 542 2.31 8.05 24.08
C ILE A 542 2.41 8.94 25.32
N ILE A 543 2.08 8.36 26.48
CA ILE A 543 2.28 8.98 27.80
C ILE A 543 3.07 8.03 28.70
N VAL A 544 3.96 8.57 29.53
CA VAL A 544 4.73 7.81 30.53
C VAL A 544 4.17 8.10 31.92
N VAL A 545 3.89 7.05 32.68
CA VAL A 545 3.44 7.11 34.07
C VAL A 545 4.58 6.71 34.99
N LYS A 546 5.00 7.66 35.82
CA LYS A 546 6.04 7.49 36.84
C LYS A 546 5.45 7.36 38.25
N ASP A 547 6.32 7.13 39.23
CA ASP A 547 5.96 6.99 40.65
C ASP A 547 4.99 5.81 40.88
N LEU A 548 5.21 4.70 40.16
CA LEU A 548 4.46 3.46 40.30
C LEU A 548 4.79 2.75 41.62
N ASP A 549 3.93 1.82 42.03
CA ASP A 549 4.19 0.96 43.19
C ASP A 549 5.54 0.24 43.03
N PRO A 550 6.42 0.19 44.06
CA PRO A 550 7.68 -0.56 44.01
C PRO A 550 7.53 -2.01 43.53
N GLU A 551 6.36 -2.62 43.75
CA GLU A 551 6.04 -3.96 43.29
C GLU A 551 6.06 -4.09 41.76
N PHE A 552 5.78 -3.01 41.02
CA PHE A 552 5.90 -2.98 39.55
C PHE A 552 7.30 -3.40 39.11
N GLN A 553 8.35 -2.85 39.71
CA GLN A 553 9.72 -3.19 39.34
C GLN A 553 10.03 -4.66 39.63
N ARG A 554 9.56 -5.18 40.78
CA ARG A 554 9.72 -6.59 41.15
C ARG A 554 9.07 -7.51 40.12
N LEU A 555 7.83 -7.20 39.73
CA LEU A 555 7.02 -7.95 38.79
C LEU A 555 7.58 -7.86 37.37
N ARG A 556 7.92 -6.66 36.89
CA ARG A 556 8.57 -6.43 35.60
C ARG A 556 9.81 -7.31 35.45
N THR A 557 10.74 -7.25 36.40
CA THR A 557 11.96 -8.07 36.33
C THR A 557 11.64 -9.56 36.29
N GLN A 558 10.67 -10.02 37.08
CA GLN A 558 10.30 -11.44 37.11
C GLN A 558 9.67 -11.90 35.78
N VAL A 559 8.68 -11.16 35.28
CA VAL A 559 7.96 -11.49 34.04
C VAL A 559 8.86 -11.41 32.82
N LEU A 560 9.70 -10.39 32.73
CA LEU A 560 10.62 -10.26 31.61
C LEU A 560 11.77 -11.27 31.68
N SER A 561 12.13 -11.78 32.87
CA SER A 561 13.03 -12.96 32.98
C SER A 561 12.33 -14.23 32.49
N ASN A 562 11.06 -14.39 32.83
CA ASN A 562 10.24 -15.53 32.43
C ASN A 562 10.08 -15.64 30.90
N ALA A 563 10.14 -14.51 30.16
CA ALA A 563 10.13 -14.51 28.70
C ALA A 563 11.31 -15.30 28.10
N SER A 564 12.54 -15.05 28.57
CA SER A 564 13.73 -15.82 28.15
C SER A 564 13.67 -17.28 28.59
N TYR A 565 13.14 -17.58 29.80
CA TYR A 565 13.00 -18.97 30.24
C TYR A 565 11.98 -19.76 29.42
N LEU A 566 10.87 -19.12 29.03
CA LEU A 566 9.88 -19.71 28.14
C LEU A 566 10.50 -19.97 26.76
N ALA A 567 11.16 -18.97 26.17
CA ALA A 567 11.76 -19.09 24.84
C ALA A 567 12.91 -20.11 24.77
N ALA A 568 13.50 -20.47 25.91
CA ALA A 568 14.54 -21.51 26.02
C ALA A 568 13.99 -22.92 26.26
N LEU A 569 12.67 -23.10 26.36
CA LEU A 569 12.08 -24.45 26.46
C LEU A 569 12.35 -25.26 25.18
N PRO A 570 12.39 -26.60 25.28
CA PRO A 570 12.42 -27.49 24.12
C PRO A 570 11.28 -27.20 23.13
N ASN A 571 11.54 -27.38 21.83
CA ASN A 571 10.56 -27.06 20.78
C ASN A 571 9.24 -27.84 20.91
N ASP A 572 9.27 -29.08 21.38
CA ASP A 572 8.07 -29.88 21.64
C ASP A 572 7.23 -29.30 22.80
N GLU A 573 7.87 -28.78 23.84
CA GLU A 573 7.20 -28.04 24.91
C GLU A 573 6.62 -26.72 24.37
N LEU A 574 7.38 -25.96 23.57
CA LEU A 574 6.90 -24.71 22.96
C LEU A 574 5.71 -24.92 22.02
N GLU A 575 5.74 -25.94 21.16
CA GLU A 575 4.65 -26.27 20.25
C GLU A 575 3.39 -26.71 21.01
N SER A 576 3.54 -27.37 22.17
CA SER A 576 2.41 -27.73 23.05
C SER A 576 1.69 -26.51 23.64
N LEU A 577 2.33 -25.34 23.61
CA LEU A 577 1.77 -24.08 24.07
C LEU A 577 1.13 -23.27 22.93
N THR A 578 1.11 -23.77 21.69
CA THR A 578 0.54 -23.07 20.53
C THR A 578 -0.96 -23.34 20.38
N SER A 579 -1.69 -22.39 19.77
CA SER A 579 -3.12 -22.55 19.46
C SER A 579 -3.43 -22.17 18.01
N PRO A 580 -3.36 -23.12 17.06
CA PRO A 580 -3.74 -22.86 15.68
C PRO A 580 -5.20 -22.42 15.51
N SER A 581 -6.11 -22.99 16.32
CA SER A 581 -7.54 -22.65 16.27
C SER A 581 -7.83 -21.23 16.72
N ALA A 582 -6.96 -20.63 17.54
CA ALA A 582 -7.01 -19.22 17.96
C ALA A 582 -6.07 -18.34 17.12
N LYS A 583 -5.72 -18.76 15.90
CA LYS A 583 -4.83 -18.03 14.98
C LYS A 583 -3.46 -17.71 15.58
N TYR A 584 -2.96 -18.56 16.49
CA TYR A 584 -1.74 -18.35 17.29
C TYR A 584 -1.74 -17.09 18.16
N LEU A 585 -2.91 -16.50 18.43
CA LEU A 585 -3.11 -15.34 19.32
C LEU A 585 -3.46 -15.72 20.77
N VAL A 586 -3.23 -16.99 21.14
CA VAL A 586 -3.30 -17.53 22.49
C VAL A 586 -2.16 -18.52 22.68
N GLY A 587 -1.38 -18.35 23.75
CA GLY A 587 -0.20 -19.17 24.02
C GLY A 587 1.02 -18.74 23.19
N TRP A 588 1.90 -19.68 22.87
CA TRP A 588 3.17 -19.43 22.16
C TRP A 588 2.96 -19.25 20.65
N SER A 589 3.74 -18.33 20.08
CA SER A 589 3.86 -18.08 18.64
C SER A 589 5.29 -17.64 18.33
N CYS A 590 5.99 -18.41 17.48
CA CYS A 590 7.31 -18.08 16.94
C CYS A 590 7.39 -18.70 15.56
N GLY A 591 7.74 -17.92 14.54
CA GLY A 591 7.75 -18.39 13.16
C GLY A 591 6.37 -18.86 12.67
N LYS A 592 5.28 -18.28 13.19
CA LYS A 592 3.90 -18.50 12.71
C LYS A 592 3.24 -17.23 12.18
N GLU A 593 3.79 -16.07 12.53
CA GLU A 593 3.40 -14.77 11.98
C GLU A 593 4.12 -14.57 10.64
N THR A 594 3.35 -14.33 9.58
CA THR A 594 3.86 -14.02 8.25
C THR A 594 4.41 -12.59 8.26
N LEU A 595 5.71 -12.41 8.02
CA LEU A 595 6.19 -11.12 7.55
C LEU A 595 5.67 -10.93 6.11
N ARG A 596 5.54 -9.68 5.64
CA ARG A 596 5.05 -9.30 4.29
C ARG A 596 5.66 -10.12 3.13
N SER A 597 6.80 -10.79 3.35
CA SER A 597 7.54 -11.60 2.39
C SER A 597 7.29 -13.12 2.45
N GLY A 598 6.22 -13.63 3.07
CA GLY A 598 5.96 -15.08 3.14
C GLY A 598 6.99 -15.89 3.96
N HIS A 599 7.88 -15.19 4.66
CA HIS A 599 8.84 -15.77 5.60
C HIS A 599 8.32 -15.62 7.02
N PHE A 600 8.36 -16.71 7.76
CA PHE A 600 7.99 -16.78 9.16
C PHE A 600 9.03 -16.04 10.03
N ASP A 601 8.58 -15.13 10.90
CA ASP A 601 9.44 -14.41 11.84
C ASP A 601 9.96 -15.36 12.93
N THR A 602 11.18 -15.87 12.77
CA THR A 602 11.85 -16.74 13.77
C THR A 602 12.75 -15.96 14.73
N LEU A 603 12.88 -14.64 14.57
CA LEU A 603 13.74 -13.79 15.40
C LEU A 603 13.00 -13.25 16.64
N LYS A 604 11.69 -13.51 16.72
CA LYS A 604 10.82 -13.04 17.79
C LYS A 604 9.85 -14.14 18.25
N GLY A 605 9.90 -14.46 19.53
CA GLY A 605 8.88 -15.22 20.23
C GLY A 605 7.81 -14.30 20.83
N SER A 606 6.54 -14.65 20.63
CA SER A 606 5.39 -13.98 21.24
C SER A 606 4.60 -14.98 22.07
N TYR A 607 4.24 -14.60 23.29
CA TYR A 607 3.36 -15.38 24.14
C TYR A 607 2.13 -14.55 24.50
N TYR A 608 0.97 -14.96 23.99
CA TYR A 608 -0.30 -14.25 24.11
C TYR A 608 -1.16 -14.79 25.24
N VAL A 609 -1.77 -13.89 26.01
CA VAL A 609 -2.63 -14.22 27.15
C VAL A 609 -3.89 -13.36 27.11
N ASN A 610 -5.05 -13.99 27.22
CA ASN A 610 -6.33 -13.35 27.46
C ASN A 610 -6.44 -12.97 28.95
N CYS A 611 -6.69 -11.70 29.23
CA CYS A 611 -6.68 -11.15 30.58
C CYS A 611 -8.06 -11.17 31.27
N ALA A 612 -8.98 -12.03 30.84
CA ALA A 612 -10.31 -12.18 31.46
C ALA A 612 -10.24 -12.47 32.98
N PHE A 613 -9.11 -13.03 33.45
CA PHE A 613 -8.81 -13.21 34.87
C PHE A 613 -8.76 -11.92 35.71
N TYR A 614 -8.73 -10.76 35.06
CA TYR A 614 -8.84 -9.45 35.72
C TYR A 614 -10.27 -9.23 36.27
N GLN A 615 -11.30 -9.72 35.56
CA GLN A 615 -12.69 -9.68 36.04
C GLN A 615 -12.99 -10.82 37.01
N ASP A 616 -12.61 -12.04 36.64
CA ASP A 616 -12.85 -13.25 37.43
C ASP A 616 -11.65 -14.19 37.30
N PRO A 617 -10.91 -14.48 38.38
CA PRO A 617 -9.73 -15.34 38.35
C PRO A 617 -9.94 -16.76 37.75
N SER A 618 -11.19 -17.23 37.66
CA SER A 618 -11.52 -18.51 37.02
C SER A 618 -11.54 -18.46 35.48
N LEU A 619 -11.67 -17.26 34.89
CA LEU A 619 -11.75 -17.09 33.44
C LEU A 619 -10.37 -17.18 32.78
N GLN A 620 -10.33 -17.84 31.63
CA GLN A 620 -9.13 -18.00 30.80
C GLN A 620 -9.27 -17.37 29.40
N GLY A 621 -10.44 -16.77 29.11
CA GLY A 621 -10.84 -16.14 27.86
C GLY A 621 -12.23 -15.52 28.04
N ALA A 622 -12.68 -14.72 27.09
CA ALA A 622 -14.03 -14.18 27.11
C ALA A 622 -15.09 -15.29 26.85
N PRO A 623 -16.33 -15.15 27.34
CA PRO A 623 -17.42 -16.08 27.03
C PRO A 623 -17.62 -16.23 25.52
N ALA A 624 -17.72 -17.47 25.03
CA ALA A 624 -17.80 -17.77 23.60
C ALA A 624 -19.23 -17.70 23.03
N ASP A 625 -20.26 -17.63 23.88
CA ASP A 625 -21.67 -17.90 23.52
C ASP A 625 -22.17 -17.06 22.33
N ASN A 626 -21.74 -15.80 22.24
CA ASN A 626 -22.17 -14.86 21.19
C ASN A 626 -21.13 -14.69 20.06
N PHE A 627 -19.90 -15.21 20.22
CA PHE A 627 -18.77 -14.99 19.29
C PHE A 627 -17.89 -16.24 19.11
N PRO A 628 -18.46 -17.36 18.63
CA PRO A 628 -17.71 -18.60 18.46
C PRO A 628 -16.62 -18.52 17.37
N ASP A 629 -16.74 -17.55 16.45
CA ASP A 629 -15.81 -17.29 15.34
C ASP A 629 -14.56 -16.49 15.77
N LEU A 630 -14.55 -15.94 16.99
CA LEU A 630 -13.50 -15.07 17.51
C LEU A 630 -12.70 -15.77 18.62
N SER A 631 -12.18 -16.96 18.29
CA SER A 631 -11.41 -17.83 19.18
C SER A 631 -10.13 -17.17 19.71
N GLU A 632 -9.57 -16.19 19.00
CA GLU A 632 -8.48 -15.36 19.49
C GLU A 632 -8.82 -14.65 20.82
N TYR A 633 -10.09 -14.34 21.10
CA TYR A 633 -10.52 -13.71 22.36
C TYR A 633 -11.18 -14.68 23.34
N THR A 634 -11.82 -15.73 22.82
CA THR A 634 -12.68 -16.62 23.63
C THR A 634 -12.01 -17.93 24.01
N ALA A 635 -10.94 -18.34 23.32
CA ALA A 635 -10.22 -19.56 23.66
C ALA A 635 -9.53 -19.44 25.05
N PRO A 636 -9.47 -20.53 25.82
CA PRO A 636 -8.77 -20.54 27.09
C PRO A 636 -7.25 -20.41 26.90
N ASN A 637 -6.61 -19.64 27.78
CA ASN A 637 -5.15 -19.55 27.86
C ASN A 637 -4.47 -20.91 28.00
N ILE A 638 -3.33 -21.07 27.34
CA ILE A 638 -2.49 -22.28 27.39
C ILE A 638 -1.22 -21.97 28.18
N TRP A 639 -1.22 -22.29 29.47
CA TRP A 639 -0.11 -21.98 30.40
C TRP A 639 1.02 -23.01 30.37
N PRO A 640 2.30 -22.60 30.50
CA PRO A 640 3.38 -23.54 30.73
C PRO A 640 3.17 -24.29 32.06
N PRO A 641 3.62 -25.56 32.16
CA PRO A 641 3.50 -26.34 33.38
C PRO A 641 4.16 -25.64 34.58
N ALA A 642 3.47 -25.60 35.72
CA ALA A 642 3.94 -24.90 36.92
C ALA A 642 5.18 -25.53 37.56
N ASP A 643 5.44 -26.82 37.32
CA ASP A 643 6.68 -27.49 37.71
C ASP A 643 7.87 -27.08 36.85
N ARG A 644 7.64 -26.64 35.61
CA ARG A 644 8.66 -26.12 34.69
C ARG A 644 8.92 -24.63 34.92
N LEU A 645 7.85 -23.82 34.97
CA LEU A 645 7.93 -22.36 35.12
C LEU A 645 7.00 -21.88 36.26
N PRO A 646 7.34 -22.13 37.55
CA PRO A 646 6.45 -21.91 38.70
C PRO A 646 6.04 -20.45 38.91
N THR A 647 6.91 -19.51 38.53
CA THR A 647 6.66 -18.07 38.70
C THR A 647 5.99 -17.43 37.49
N PHE A 648 5.76 -18.17 36.39
CA PHE A 648 5.30 -17.60 35.12
C PHE A 648 3.90 -17.02 35.23
N ARG A 649 2.92 -17.88 35.49
CA ARG A 649 1.51 -17.49 35.54
C ARG A 649 1.22 -16.46 36.64
N PRO A 650 1.58 -16.69 37.92
CA PRO A 650 1.24 -15.74 38.99
C PRO A 650 1.81 -14.35 38.75
N ALA A 651 3.10 -14.25 38.35
CA ALA A 651 3.74 -12.96 38.12
C ALA A 651 3.19 -12.23 36.88
N LEU A 652 2.90 -12.98 35.80
CA LEU A 652 2.34 -12.38 34.58
C LEU A 652 0.93 -11.86 34.82
N GLU A 653 0.07 -12.64 35.50
CA GLU A 653 -1.27 -12.17 35.86
C GLU A 653 -1.20 -10.92 36.74
N GLU A 654 -0.38 -10.93 37.80
CA GLU A 654 -0.23 -9.81 38.73
C GLU A 654 0.29 -8.53 38.05
N LEU A 655 1.28 -8.67 37.15
CA LEU A 655 1.77 -7.54 36.35
C LEU A 655 0.69 -7.02 35.39
N CYS A 656 -0.06 -7.90 34.73
CA CYS A 656 -1.16 -7.49 33.85
C CYS A 656 -2.23 -6.72 34.63
N ARG A 657 -2.60 -7.15 35.85
CA ARG A 657 -3.56 -6.43 36.70
C ARG A 657 -3.06 -5.00 36.99
N LEU A 658 -1.79 -4.85 37.39
CA LEU A 658 -1.19 -3.55 37.66
C LEU A 658 -1.20 -2.63 36.43
N VAL A 659 -0.87 -3.17 35.25
CA VAL A 659 -0.89 -2.42 33.99
C VAL A 659 -2.32 -1.99 33.63
N ILE A 660 -3.30 -2.88 33.76
CA ILE A 660 -4.72 -2.58 33.48
C ILE A 660 -5.27 -1.54 34.48
N ASP A 661 -4.96 -1.66 35.77
CA ASP A 661 -5.38 -0.69 36.79
C ASP A 661 -4.81 0.71 36.50
N THR A 662 -3.56 0.78 36.07
CA THR A 662 -2.92 2.03 35.67
C THR A 662 -3.54 2.57 34.38
N ALA A 663 -3.80 1.71 33.39
CA ALA A 663 -4.48 2.07 32.15
C ALA A 663 -5.86 2.66 32.40
N ALA A 664 -6.62 2.11 33.36
CA ALA A 664 -7.93 2.62 33.73
C ALA A 664 -7.86 4.06 34.28
N LEU A 665 -6.78 4.42 34.99
CA LEU A 665 -6.57 5.79 35.46
C LEU A 665 -6.22 6.75 34.31
N VAL A 666 -5.45 6.28 33.32
CA VAL A 666 -5.19 7.04 32.08
C VAL A 666 -6.48 7.22 31.28
N ALA A 667 -7.26 6.16 31.11
CA ALA A 667 -8.56 6.16 30.48
C ALA A 667 -9.53 7.16 31.14
N ARG A 668 -9.56 7.21 32.47
CA ARG A 668 -10.33 8.20 33.23
C ARG A 668 -9.88 9.64 32.95
N ALA A 669 -8.58 9.87 32.77
CA ALA A 669 -8.08 11.18 32.38
C ALA A 669 -8.55 11.55 30.96
N CYS A 670 -8.50 10.60 30.02
CA CYS A 670 -9.06 10.74 28.68
C CYS A 670 -10.57 10.99 28.70
N ASP A 671 -11.34 10.31 29.56
CA ASP A 671 -12.79 10.51 29.72
C ASP A 671 -13.13 11.94 30.14
N ARG A 672 -12.36 12.53 31.06
CA ARG A 672 -12.55 13.94 31.45
C ARG A 672 -12.35 14.88 30.28
N TYR A 673 -11.32 14.64 29.47
CA TYR A 673 -11.10 15.41 28.24
C TYR A 673 -12.26 15.22 27.26
N ALA A 674 -12.64 13.97 26.98
CA ALA A 674 -13.66 13.62 26.00
C ALA A 674 -15.03 14.19 26.37
N THR A 675 -15.42 14.12 27.65
CA THR A 675 -16.69 14.67 28.14
C THR A 675 -16.82 16.17 27.85
N GLU A 676 -15.73 16.93 27.96
CA GLU A 676 -15.72 18.38 27.72
C GLU A 676 -15.52 18.76 26.25
N ASN A 677 -14.92 17.88 25.43
CA ASN A 677 -14.46 18.22 24.07
C ASN A 677 -15.16 17.44 22.95
N ILE A 678 -16.04 16.49 23.26
CA ILE A 678 -16.73 15.64 22.28
C ILE A 678 -18.23 15.66 22.57
N GLU A 679 -19.00 16.22 21.64
CA GLU A 679 -20.45 16.29 21.75
C GLU A 679 -21.08 14.88 21.74
N GLY A 680 -21.90 14.59 22.75
CA GLY A 680 -22.57 13.30 22.89
C GLY A 680 -21.66 12.16 23.40
N TYR A 681 -20.48 12.48 23.94
CA TYR A 681 -19.64 11.48 24.60
C TYR A 681 -20.30 10.95 25.88
N LYS A 682 -20.34 9.63 26.05
CA LYS A 682 -20.84 8.99 27.27
C LYS A 682 -19.79 9.13 28.36
N SER A 683 -20.09 9.94 29.39
CA SER A 683 -19.14 10.19 30.48
C SER A 683 -18.71 8.88 31.17
N GLY A 684 -17.39 8.72 31.37
CA GLY A 684 -16.79 7.54 31.99
C GLY A 684 -16.73 6.29 31.10
N TYR A 685 -16.99 6.42 29.80
CA TYR A 685 -17.07 5.30 28.88
C TYR A 685 -15.73 4.57 28.72
N LEU A 686 -14.62 5.29 28.56
CA LEU A 686 -13.33 4.64 28.31
C LEU A 686 -12.79 3.93 29.56
N GLU A 687 -12.93 4.55 30.73
CA GLU A 687 -12.59 3.89 32.00
C GLU A 687 -13.45 2.65 32.21
N HIS A 688 -14.75 2.71 31.91
CA HIS A 688 -15.63 1.56 31.96
C HIS A 688 -15.13 0.43 31.05
N VAL A 689 -14.89 0.74 29.78
CA VAL A 689 -14.33 -0.16 28.77
C VAL A 689 -13.10 -0.90 29.29
N VAL A 690 -12.11 -0.16 29.82
CA VAL A 690 -10.87 -0.75 30.31
C VAL A 690 -11.12 -1.59 31.57
N ARG A 691 -11.95 -1.11 32.50
CA ARG A 691 -12.20 -1.77 33.79
C ARG A 691 -13.07 -2.99 33.72
N THR A 692 -13.91 -3.14 32.70
CA THR A 692 -14.86 -4.26 32.57
C THR A 692 -14.55 -5.19 31.40
N SER A 693 -13.43 -4.95 30.71
CA SER A 693 -13.00 -5.77 29.58
C SER A 693 -12.71 -7.21 29.99
N LEU A 694 -13.26 -8.15 29.22
CA LEU A 694 -12.94 -9.59 29.21
C LEU A 694 -12.01 -9.95 28.05
N THR A 695 -11.79 -9.03 27.12
CA THR A 695 -11.07 -9.23 25.85
C THR A 695 -9.66 -8.65 25.86
N THR A 696 -9.30 -7.86 26.87
CA THR A 696 -7.94 -7.33 27.06
C THR A 696 -6.92 -8.46 26.90
N LYS A 697 -5.87 -8.18 26.13
CA LYS A 697 -4.89 -9.18 25.73
C LYS A 697 -3.48 -8.70 26.08
N ALA A 698 -2.69 -9.59 26.66
CA ALA A 698 -1.27 -9.36 26.89
C ALA A 698 -0.43 -10.13 25.87
N ARG A 699 0.68 -9.54 25.44
CA ARG A 699 1.69 -10.15 24.58
C ARG A 699 3.05 -9.96 25.24
N LEU A 700 3.60 -11.06 25.76
CA LEU A 700 4.97 -11.12 26.27
C LEU A 700 5.90 -11.43 25.10
N LEU A 701 6.84 -10.53 24.82
CA LEU A 701 7.76 -10.65 23.69
C LEU A 701 9.16 -11.01 24.17
N HIS A 702 9.77 -11.96 23.46
CA HIS A 702 11.18 -12.31 23.56
C HIS A 702 11.82 -12.17 22.18
N TYR A 703 12.76 -11.24 22.05
CA TYR A 703 13.58 -11.10 20.85
C TYR A 703 14.87 -11.88 21.08
N PHE A 704 15.14 -12.84 20.20
CA PHE A 704 16.27 -13.75 20.34
C PHE A 704 17.60 -13.02 20.11
N PRO A 705 18.69 -13.42 20.78
CA PRO A 705 20.02 -12.89 20.48
C PRO A 705 20.42 -13.16 19.03
N ALA A 706 20.95 -12.15 18.34
CA ALA A 706 21.53 -12.34 17.02
C ALA A 706 22.78 -13.25 17.09
N GLU A 707 22.89 -14.23 16.18
CA GLU A 707 24.02 -15.17 16.15
C GLU A 707 25.25 -14.56 15.47
N ALA A 708 26.43 -14.69 16.11
CA ALA A 708 27.70 -14.35 15.47
C ALA A 708 28.03 -15.40 14.40
N GLY A 709 27.95 -15.00 13.12
CA GLY A 709 28.31 -15.85 11.98
C GLY A 709 27.26 -15.96 10.86
N MET A 710 26.04 -15.42 11.04
CA MET A 710 25.12 -15.23 9.91
C MET A 710 25.49 -14.03 9.01
N GLY A 711 26.46 -13.20 9.43
CA GLY A 711 27.01 -12.09 8.64
C GLY A 711 28.26 -12.42 7.81
N GLU A 712 28.72 -13.67 7.75
CA GLU A 712 29.97 -14.04 7.05
C GLU A 712 29.79 -15.03 5.88
N ARG A 713 28.55 -15.39 5.50
CA ARG A 713 28.30 -16.24 4.31
C ARG A 713 27.64 -15.53 3.14
N ASP A 714 27.23 -14.29 3.30
CA ASP A 714 26.83 -13.42 2.19
C ASP A 714 27.96 -12.41 1.94
N GLY A 715 28.48 -12.45 0.71
CA GLY A 715 29.77 -11.85 0.33
C GLY A 715 29.88 -10.35 0.57
N GLU A 716 31.10 -9.97 0.95
CA GLU A 716 31.66 -8.64 1.16
C GLU A 716 31.00 -7.49 0.35
N GLY A 717 30.22 -6.68 1.07
CA GLY A 717 29.78 -5.35 0.71
C GLY A 717 29.30 -4.65 1.99
N GLU A 718 30.16 -3.84 2.61
CA GLU A 718 29.86 -3.15 3.87
C GLU A 718 28.74 -2.11 3.68
N GLY A 719 27.54 -2.40 4.20
CA GLY A 719 26.41 -1.48 4.30
C GLY A 719 25.37 -2.04 5.26
N GLU A 720 25.23 -1.43 6.44
CA GLU A 720 24.43 -1.91 7.57
C GLU A 720 22.95 -2.13 7.22
N GLY A 721 22.53 -3.40 7.08
CA GLY A 721 21.13 -3.80 7.08
C GLY A 721 20.53 -3.59 8.48
N ASP A 722 19.45 -2.83 8.56
CA ASP A 722 18.85 -2.42 9.82
C ASP A 722 17.72 -3.39 10.19
N ASP A 723 18.02 -4.30 11.13
CA ASP A 723 17.12 -5.37 11.57
C ASP A 723 15.92 -4.81 12.36
N ASP A 724 14.85 -4.47 11.65
CA ASP A 724 13.56 -4.14 12.25
C ASP A 724 12.90 -5.42 12.82
N TRP A 725 13.08 -5.67 14.11
CA TRP A 725 12.51 -6.79 14.86
C TRP A 725 10.97 -6.75 14.97
N CYS A 726 10.35 -5.59 14.73
CA CYS A 726 8.92 -5.47 14.57
C CYS A 726 8.62 -4.38 13.54
N ALA A 727 7.95 -4.73 12.45
CA ALA A 727 7.58 -3.78 11.39
C ALA A 727 6.62 -2.69 11.90
N THR A 728 6.56 -1.58 11.16
CA THR A 728 5.65 -0.46 11.46
C THR A 728 4.20 -0.90 11.44
N HIS A 729 3.49 -0.70 12.55
CA HIS A 729 2.08 -1.05 12.70
C HIS A 729 1.33 -0.10 13.65
N LEU A 730 0.01 -0.22 13.67
CA LEU A 730 -0.90 0.41 14.64
C LEU A 730 -1.42 -0.63 15.61
N ASP A 731 -1.62 -0.22 16.86
CA ASP A 731 -2.33 -1.05 17.84
C ASP A 731 -3.83 -0.90 17.65
N HIS A 732 -4.57 -2.00 17.75
CA HIS A 732 -6.01 -2.01 17.47
C HIS A 732 -6.87 -1.63 18.70
N GLY A 733 -6.32 -1.75 19.91
CA GLY A 733 -7.04 -1.52 21.16
C GLY A 733 -7.29 -0.04 21.49
N CYS A 734 -7.68 0.24 22.73
CA CYS A 734 -7.80 1.59 23.24
C CYS A 734 -6.44 2.15 23.63
N LEU A 735 -5.83 1.56 24.66
CA LEU A 735 -4.50 1.91 25.16
C LEU A 735 -3.65 0.64 25.25
N THR A 736 -2.39 0.74 24.83
CA THR A 736 -1.40 -0.32 25.00
C THR A 736 -0.44 0.03 26.11
N GLY A 737 -0.51 -0.70 27.22
CA GLY A 737 0.43 -0.58 28.32
C GLY A 737 1.74 -1.28 27.99
N LEU A 738 2.84 -0.54 27.96
CA LEU A 738 4.17 -1.01 27.61
C LEU A 738 5.10 -0.94 28.82
N THR A 739 5.75 -2.05 29.15
CA THR A 739 6.88 -2.04 30.08
C THR A 739 8.13 -1.49 29.42
N SER A 740 9.03 -0.86 30.19
CA SER A 740 10.42 -0.68 29.73
C SER A 740 11.02 -2.04 29.35
N ALA A 741 11.62 -2.14 28.17
CA ALA A 741 12.27 -3.37 27.74
C ALA A 741 13.44 -3.75 28.67
N MET A 742 13.63 -5.05 28.90
CA MET A 742 14.74 -5.62 29.65
C MET A 742 15.74 -6.25 28.67
N PHE A 743 16.99 -5.84 28.75
CA PHE A 743 18.08 -6.42 27.95
C PHE A 743 18.89 -7.39 28.80
N VAL A 744 19.12 -8.60 28.29
CA VAL A 744 19.83 -9.67 29.01
C VAL A 744 20.94 -10.21 28.13
N ASP A 745 22.12 -10.41 28.71
CA ASP A 745 23.18 -11.20 28.08
C ASP A 745 23.01 -12.67 28.46
N GLU A 746 22.47 -13.46 27.54
CA GLU A 746 22.18 -14.89 27.75
C GLU A 746 23.45 -15.75 27.83
N VAL A 747 24.63 -15.22 27.48
CA VAL A 747 25.91 -15.91 27.78
C VAL A 747 26.25 -15.75 29.26
N ALA A 748 26.13 -14.53 29.79
CA ALA A 748 26.44 -14.23 31.18
C ALA A 748 25.37 -14.74 32.16
N SER A 749 24.12 -14.87 31.70
CA SER A 749 22.98 -15.38 32.47
C SER A 749 22.14 -16.33 31.61
N PRO A 750 22.58 -17.60 31.44
CA PRO A 750 21.87 -18.57 30.62
C PRO A 750 20.43 -18.82 31.12
N PRO A 751 19.41 -18.77 30.24
CA PRO A 751 18.07 -19.17 30.60
C PRO A 751 18.04 -20.67 30.91
N GLY A 752 17.59 -21.05 32.11
CA GLY A 752 17.50 -22.47 32.52
C GLY A 752 17.83 -22.78 33.98
N GLN A 753 18.40 -21.83 34.74
CA GLN A 753 18.78 -22.06 36.14
C GLN A 753 17.72 -21.64 37.18
N GLY A 754 16.60 -21.04 36.75
CA GLY A 754 15.52 -20.53 37.61
C GLY A 754 15.93 -19.32 38.46
N GLY A 755 15.24 -18.18 38.33
CA GLY A 755 15.56 -16.97 39.10
C GLY A 755 15.16 -15.67 38.41
N LYS A 756 15.77 -14.55 38.80
CA LYS A 756 15.69 -13.28 38.06
C LYS A 756 16.97 -13.13 37.24
N LEU A 757 16.83 -12.81 35.95
CA LEU A 757 17.98 -12.55 35.08
C LEU A 757 18.62 -11.19 35.41
N VAL A 758 19.93 -11.09 35.15
CA VAL A 758 20.67 -9.83 35.35
C VAL A 758 20.38 -8.90 34.18
N GLU A 759 19.65 -7.81 34.44
CA GLU A 759 19.35 -6.77 33.45
C GLU A 759 20.59 -5.88 33.18
N LEU A 760 20.90 -5.63 31.90
CA LEU A 760 21.96 -4.72 31.50
C LEU A 760 21.59 -3.25 31.82
N GLY A 761 22.61 -2.41 32.08
CA GLY A 761 22.45 -0.98 32.38
C GLY A 761 21.73 -0.18 31.27
N ALA A 762 21.96 -0.55 30.02
CA ALA A 762 21.26 -0.07 28.83
C ALA A 762 21.44 -1.13 27.74
N SER A 763 20.74 -0.96 26.61
CA SER A 763 21.10 -1.71 25.41
C SER A 763 22.57 -1.42 25.04
N PRO A 764 23.39 -2.45 24.75
CA PRO A 764 24.74 -2.23 24.22
C PRO A 764 24.70 -1.60 22.81
N ASP A 765 23.58 -1.73 22.11
CA ASP A 765 23.30 -1.02 20.87
C ASP A 765 22.37 0.18 21.14
N PRO A 766 22.85 1.42 20.98
CA PRO A 766 22.03 2.62 21.18
C PRO A 766 20.91 2.77 20.16
N LYS A 767 20.90 2.03 19.04
CA LYS A 767 19.82 2.00 18.04
C LYS A 767 18.72 0.99 18.37
N ALA A 768 18.94 0.07 19.32
CA ALA A 768 17.87 -0.83 19.76
C ALA A 768 16.82 -0.08 20.59
N GLY A 769 15.53 -0.29 20.31
CA GLY A 769 14.47 0.36 21.09
C GLY A 769 13.15 0.51 20.36
N LEU A 770 12.24 1.25 21.00
CA LEU A 770 10.92 1.62 20.46
C LEU A 770 11.07 2.90 19.64
N TYR A 771 10.57 2.86 18.42
CA TYR A 771 10.51 4.01 17.52
C TYR A 771 9.05 4.33 17.21
N ILE A 772 8.73 5.61 17.27
CA ILE A 772 7.43 6.13 16.90
C ILE A 772 7.62 6.94 15.64
N GLN A 773 6.85 6.61 14.60
CA GLN A 773 6.74 7.46 13.44
C GLN A 773 5.69 8.52 13.75
N SER A 774 6.16 9.73 14.02
CA SER A 774 5.28 10.87 14.18
C SER A 774 4.50 11.12 12.89
N ARG A 775 3.41 11.87 13.00
CA ARG A 775 2.51 12.11 11.87
C ARG A 775 3.13 13.05 10.83
N THR A 776 4.14 13.83 11.18
CA THR A 776 4.93 14.62 10.21
C THR A 776 5.94 13.76 9.45
N GLY A 777 5.96 12.43 9.64
CA GLY A 777 6.92 11.52 9.03
C GLY A 777 8.25 11.42 9.78
N GLU A 778 8.46 12.25 10.82
CA GLU A 778 9.65 12.18 11.66
C GLU A 778 9.62 10.91 12.51
N VAL A 779 10.66 10.10 12.40
CA VAL A 779 10.87 8.92 13.25
C VAL A 779 11.63 9.37 14.50
N VAL A 780 11.05 9.13 15.67
CA VAL A 780 11.69 9.45 16.95
C VAL A 780 11.88 8.18 17.78
N LYS A 781 13.00 8.11 18.49
CA LYS A 781 13.21 7.05 19.48
C LYS A 781 12.61 7.46 20.81
N VAL A 782 11.79 6.59 21.41
CA VAL A 782 11.19 6.82 22.72
C VAL A 782 11.76 5.84 23.74
N ASN A 783 12.22 6.37 24.87
CA ASN A 783 12.72 5.59 25.99
C ASN A 783 11.70 5.60 27.14
N ILE A 784 11.43 4.43 27.69
CA ILE A 784 10.59 4.24 28.87
C ILE A 784 11.54 4.00 30.05
N PRO A 785 11.50 4.81 31.13
CA PRO A 785 12.27 4.52 32.33
C PRO A 785 11.85 3.19 32.97
N ARG A 786 12.79 2.51 33.63
CA ARG A 786 12.60 1.13 34.14
C ARG A 786 11.49 1.00 35.18
N ASP A 787 11.27 2.05 35.93
CA ASP A 787 10.29 2.20 37.01
C ASP A 787 8.97 2.82 36.53
N CYS A 788 8.82 3.01 35.22
CA CYS A 788 7.65 3.61 34.60
C CYS A 788 6.93 2.63 33.66
N LEU A 789 5.66 2.94 33.40
CA LEU A 789 4.84 2.33 32.35
C LEU A 789 4.56 3.38 31.29
N ALA A 790 4.58 2.99 30.02
CA ALA A 790 4.06 3.84 28.96
C ALA A 790 2.69 3.35 28.48
N PHE A 791 1.84 4.27 28.04
CA PHE A 791 0.57 3.95 27.41
C PHE A 791 0.52 4.60 26.05
N GLN A 792 0.37 3.77 25.02
CA GLN A 792 0.27 4.20 23.63
C GLN A 792 -1.17 4.10 23.15
N THR A 793 -1.59 5.02 22.28
CA THR A 793 -2.94 5.08 21.71
C THR A 793 -3.14 4.08 20.58
N GLY A 794 -4.26 3.37 20.59
CA GLY A 794 -4.69 2.48 19.49
C GLY A 794 -5.91 2.98 18.72
N GLU A 795 -6.27 2.25 17.66
CA GLU A 795 -7.33 2.60 16.71
C GLU A 795 -8.72 2.65 17.37
N ALA A 796 -9.05 1.76 18.31
CA ALA A 796 -10.34 1.81 18.99
C ALA A 796 -10.50 3.12 19.80
N LEU A 797 -9.44 3.61 20.45
CA LEU A 797 -9.49 4.91 21.14
C LEU A 797 -9.69 6.05 20.15
N GLN A 798 -9.09 5.96 18.97
CA GLN A 798 -9.29 6.95 17.91
C GLN A 798 -10.76 7.02 17.46
N LEU A 799 -11.41 5.87 17.28
CA LEU A 799 -12.84 5.81 16.96
C LEU A 799 -13.69 6.39 18.10
N ILE A 800 -13.47 5.91 19.33
CA ILE A 800 -14.21 6.33 20.53
C ILE A 800 -14.12 7.85 20.75
N THR A 801 -12.95 8.43 20.49
CA THR A 801 -12.70 9.87 20.68
C THR A 801 -12.90 10.71 19.42
N ARG A 802 -13.43 10.13 18.34
CA ARG A 802 -13.67 10.79 17.05
C ARG A 802 -12.44 11.55 16.54
N GLY A 803 -11.28 10.92 16.66
CA GLY A 803 -10.00 11.46 16.23
C GLY A 803 -9.39 12.54 17.12
N LYS A 804 -9.98 12.87 18.28
CA LYS A 804 -9.35 13.80 19.24
C LYS A 804 -8.10 13.23 19.86
N PHE A 805 -8.11 11.93 20.14
CA PHE A 805 -6.89 11.16 20.31
C PHE A 805 -6.74 10.26 19.09
N ARG A 806 -5.51 10.06 18.62
CA ARG A 806 -5.24 9.31 17.39
C ARG A 806 -4.25 8.19 17.66
N ALA A 807 -4.39 7.06 16.97
CA ALA A 807 -3.41 5.98 16.98
C ALA A 807 -2.09 6.44 16.34
N VAL A 808 -0.97 5.79 16.69
CA VAL A 808 0.37 6.14 16.18
C VAL A 808 1.12 4.94 15.61
N PRO A 809 1.69 5.04 14.39
CA PRO A 809 2.53 4.00 13.83
C PRO A 809 3.84 3.88 14.60
N HIS A 810 4.25 2.66 14.89
CA HIS A 810 5.46 2.39 15.67
C HIS A 810 6.11 1.07 15.28
N PHE A 811 7.41 0.96 15.55
CA PHE A 811 8.23 -0.21 15.24
C PHE A 811 9.33 -0.40 16.29
N VAL A 812 9.99 -1.56 16.28
CA VAL A 812 11.04 -1.91 17.24
C VAL A 812 12.28 -2.37 16.52
N LYS A 813 13.43 -1.80 16.88
CA LYS A 813 14.74 -2.18 16.34
C LYS A 813 15.53 -3.10 17.26
N GLY A 814 16.25 -4.00 16.61
CA GLY A 814 17.15 -4.93 17.26
C GLY A 814 18.43 -4.36 17.80
N ALA A 815 19.04 -5.11 18.72
CA ALA A 815 20.42 -4.88 19.11
C ALA A 815 21.32 -5.67 18.15
N LYS A 816 22.25 -4.98 17.48
CA LYS A 816 23.23 -5.59 16.59
C LYS A 816 24.11 -6.62 17.32
N PRO A 817 24.62 -7.65 16.62
CA PRO A 817 25.53 -8.63 17.19
C PRO A 817 26.74 -7.93 17.83
N SER A 818 27.05 -8.30 19.07
CA SER A 818 28.25 -7.85 19.78
C SER A 818 29.17 -9.03 20.02
N ALA A 819 30.43 -8.95 19.60
CA ALA A 819 31.39 -10.04 19.74
C ALA A 819 31.45 -10.57 21.19
N GLY A 820 31.11 -11.85 21.38
CA GLY A 820 31.16 -12.53 22.67
C GLY A 820 29.95 -12.32 23.60
N LYS A 821 28.87 -11.66 23.15
CA LYS A 821 27.63 -11.48 23.93
C LYS A 821 26.41 -11.97 23.16
N ARG A 822 25.41 -12.50 23.86
CA ARG A 822 24.11 -12.89 23.27
C ARG A 822 23.00 -12.05 23.90
N ILE A 823 22.67 -10.92 23.27
CA ILE A 823 21.75 -9.94 23.85
C ILE A 823 20.31 -10.22 23.44
N ALA A 824 19.50 -10.68 24.40
CA ALA A 824 18.05 -10.78 24.25
C ALA A 824 17.37 -9.48 24.70
N ARG A 825 16.20 -9.19 24.13
CA ARG A 825 15.32 -8.09 24.56
C ARG A 825 13.97 -8.68 24.93
N ASN A 826 13.48 -8.37 26.12
CA ASN A 826 12.19 -8.82 26.61
C ASN A 826 11.30 -7.61 26.92
N THR A 827 10.02 -7.65 26.51
CA THR A 827 9.04 -6.61 26.88
C THR A 827 7.64 -7.19 26.97
N LEU A 828 6.76 -6.55 27.73
CA LEU A 828 5.35 -6.88 27.83
C LEU A 828 4.53 -5.73 27.25
N ALA A 829 3.62 -6.06 26.33
CA ALA A 829 2.57 -5.18 25.85
C ALA A 829 1.21 -5.70 26.35
N VAL A 830 0.37 -4.81 26.90
CA VAL A 830 -0.99 -5.14 27.35
C VAL A 830 -1.98 -4.25 26.60
N PHE A 831 -2.69 -4.84 25.65
CA PHE A 831 -3.68 -4.18 24.81
C PHE A 831 -5.00 -4.13 25.56
N THR A 832 -5.34 -2.96 26.12
CA THR A 832 -6.67 -2.74 26.70
C THR A 832 -7.68 -2.59 25.58
N GLN A 833 -8.68 -3.46 25.55
CA GLN A 833 -9.60 -3.61 24.42
C GLN A 833 -11.04 -3.58 24.91
N PRO A 834 -11.98 -3.00 24.15
CA PRO A 834 -13.40 -3.12 24.45
C PRO A 834 -13.90 -4.56 24.41
N ASN A 835 -14.96 -4.85 25.16
CA ASN A 835 -15.68 -6.11 25.01
C ASN A 835 -16.21 -6.22 23.57
N LEU A 836 -16.36 -7.44 23.07
CA LEU A 836 -16.76 -7.70 21.68
C LEU A 836 -18.07 -6.99 21.28
N GLU A 837 -19.03 -6.90 22.20
CA GLU A 837 -20.32 -6.22 21.99
C GLU A 837 -20.25 -4.70 22.18
N GLU A 838 -19.15 -4.18 22.72
CA GLU A 838 -19.05 -2.76 23.02
C GLU A 838 -18.97 -1.94 21.73
N GLU A 839 -19.82 -0.93 21.64
CA GLU A 839 -19.92 -0.05 20.47
C GLU A 839 -18.76 0.97 20.49
N VAL A 840 -17.85 0.90 19.52
CA VAL A 840 -16.65 1.77 19.42
C VAL A 840 -16.88 3.00 18.54
N GLU A 841 -17.88 2.92 17.67
CA GLU A 841 -18.40 3.99 16.81
C GLU A 841 -19.90 3.76 16.61
N SER A 842 -20.65 4.80 16.29
CA SER A 842 -22.11 4.69 16.13
C SER A 842 -22.50 3.57 15.15
N GLY A 843 -23.17 2.52 15.66
CA GLY A 843 -23.58 1.36 14.88
C GLY A 843 -22.49 0.33 14.58
N LYS A 844 -21.32 0.42 15.22
CA LYS A 844 -20.20 -0.51 15.02
C LYS A 844 -19.65 -1.03 16.35
N SER A 845 -19.77 -2.34 16.55
CA SER A 845 -19.21 -3.06 17.69
C SER A 845 -17.71 -3.31 17.55
N PHE A 846 -17.02 -3.55 18.67
CA PHE A 846 -15.61 -3.94 18.64
C PHE A 846 -15.39 -5.28 17.94
N ALA A 847 -16.35 -6.21 17.99
CA ALA A 847 -16.27 -7.46 17.23
C ALA A 847 -16.23 -7.22 15.72
N GLU A 848 -17.08 -6.33 15.20
CA GLU A 848 -17.07 -5.96 13.77
C GLU A 848 -15.76 -5.28 13.39
N PHE A 849 -15.30 -4.32 14.21
CA PHE A 849 -14.00 -3.68 14.01
C PHE A 849 -12.84 -4.69 14.04
N ALA A 850 -12.83 -5.63 14.99
CA ALA A 850 -11.80 -6.65 15.11
C ALA A 850 -11.79 -7.60 13.90
N ARG A 851 -12.96 -7.96 13.34
CA ARG A 851 -13.04 -8.77 12.12
C ARG A 851 -12.41 -8.07 10.92
N GLU A 852 -12.69 -6.78 10.74
CA GLU A 852 -12.06 -5.97 9.66
C GLU A 852 -10.54 -5.92 9.83
N VAL A 853 -10.07 -5.71 11.06
CA VAL A 853 -8.65 -5.68 11.38
C VAL A 853 -7.96 -7.02 11.11
N VAL A 854 -8.58 -8.13 11.53
CA VAL A 854 -8.04 -9.47 11.31
C VAL A 854 -8.01 -9.79 9.82
N ALA A 855 -9.07 -9.50 9.06
CA ALA A 855 -9.11 -9.69 7.61
C ALA A 855 -8.04 -8.88 6.84
N ARG A 856 -7.60 -7.74 7.38
CA ARG A 856 -6.47 -6.96 6.85
C ARG A 856 -5.10 -7.55 7.17
N THR A 857 -5.00 -8.42 8.18
CA THR A 857 -3.72 -8.81 8.83
C THR A 857 -3.38 -10.30 8.71
N TYR A 858 -4.39 -11.17 8.67
CA TYR A 858 -4.29 -12.64 8.66
C TYR A 858 -5.25 -13.23 7.62
#